data_AF-A0A1Y5PGP3-F1
#
_entry.id   AF-A0A1Y5PGP3-F1
#
_cell.length_a   1.000
_cell.length_b   1.000
_cell.length_c   1.000
_cell.angle_alpha   90.00
_cell.angle_beta   90.00
_cell.angle_gamma   90.00
#
_symmetry.space_group_name_H-M   'P 1'
#
loop_
_entity.id
_entity.type
_entity.pdbx_description
1 polymer ?
#
loop_
_entity_poly.entity_id
_entity_poly.type
_entity_poly.pdbx_seq_one_letter_code
_entity_poly.pdbx_strand_id
1 'polypeptide(L)'
;MTGIEPAYSAWEADVLPLNYIGGGTEVSTADNACAKCMDNVSYRHSMTAFGYVERNLMKHVAHVGWLGAAAVAIGIGAALLANPATGHAETSSSDAAGKSSSSRVHATASSARATGRATSTTPRSRVTPVPPARRVPIVDLRSSVQAAQRNWYQRTFEAATPTFPPQTRSEALDPGETSDPFPLGGVDTDGRRLTYAVHGNGTNGGTLKISGAQATYTPPSSWDGSAPYTDTFQVTTSDFWSGPHIHGLSGLVNLLTFGLLGSSGHTATGTVTVTVEPYSAGTFPVDFVNNSPYSSGQLFVTVLGQTSKDHWAWVDQNGATHAINHDDANAPGHLVKDGVNYANMSYTLGQAGDLRMPPDLQGARIYVSVGQPLYIAISPDNTGWTVPDPVGVTNPNFGTVYDWFEFTFQYGGVPFGGNTTQVDQFGLPLSFTLTQGGFSGTRGTAVSRNQVFTTYQNSVPAEFQQLVINDGQGNPLRIASPRSVQPGGLAHYLDEPVDDFWTKYKAETFTFTSPGTYTVTGQVNANNQFAYTVTALNPAGVSGNYVMDKPTTAQVFAGDGPFVGTHEQGAFLAQLDAAFNRGVAASPDQWGNVAAYYPADTKYNSYAQVFHQLGLDGKNYGFPYDDVNSQSSVLILNNSLPPDDVIITIN
;
A
#
# COMPACT_ATOMS: atom_id res chain seq x y z
N MET A 1 19.35 18.27 -11.11
CA MET A 1 19.34 17.70 -9.76
C MET A 1 18.06 18.12 -9.06
N THR A 2 17.02 17.27 -9.16
CA THR A 2 15.79 17.20 -8.34
C THR A 2 14.95 16.16 -9.07
N GLY A 3 15.20 14.90 -8.74
CA GLY A 3 14.71 13.72 -9.46
C GLY A 3 15.01 12.46 -8.65
N ILE A 4 14.87 12.59 -7.32
CA ILE A 4 14.74 11.45 -6.43
C ILE A 4 13.22 11.29 -6.31
N GLU A 5 12.63 10.46 -7.15
CA GLU A 5 11.31 9.94 -6.84
C GLU A 5 11.46 9.02 -5.64
N PRO A 6 10.66 9.15 -4.56
CA PRO A 6 10.42 8.02 -3.71
C PRO A 6 9.71 6.97 -4.58
N ALA A 7 10.30 5.79 -4.73
CA ALA A 7 9.83 4.76 -5.66
C ALA A 7 8.56 4.03 -5.17
N TYR A 8 7.51 4.82 -4.88
CA TYR A 8 6.14 4.34 -4.77
C TYR A 8 5.67 3.91 -6.17
N SER A 9 5.94 2.65 -6.51
CA SER A 9 5.13 1.98 -7.53
C SER A 9 3.66 2.05 -7.11
N ALA A 10 2.73 2.02 -8.07
CA ALA A 10 1.29 2.10 -7.80
C ALA A 10 0.75 0.94 -6.91
N TRP A 11 1.61 -0.02 -6.55
CA TRP A 11 1.34 -1.16 -5.68
C TRP A 11 1.43 -0.84 -4.18
N GLU A 12 2.24 0.15 -3.74
CA GLU A 12 2.39 0.46 -2.30
C GLU A 12 1.17 1.17 -1.67
N ALA A 13 0.21 1.63 -2.47
CA ALA A 13 -0.95 2.38 -1.99
C ALA A 13 -2.09 1.49 -1.43
N ASP A 14 -2.22 0.24 -1.90
CA ASP A 14 -3.37 -0.63 -1.59
C ASP A 14 -2.97 -2.11 -1.40
N VAL A 15 -2.12 -2.40 -0.41
CA VAL A 15 -2.12 -3.74 0.23
C VAL A 15 -3.31 -3.83 1.21
N LEU A 16 -4.51 -3.69 0.66
CA LEU A 16 -5.74 -4.19 1.29
C LEU A 16 -5.86 -5.68 0.98
N PRO A 17 -6.39 -6.51 1.90
CA PRO A 17 -6.41 -7.95 1.72
C PRO A 17 -7.26 -8.35 0.51
N LEU A 18 -6.58 -8.91 -0.50
CA LEU A 18 -7.18 -9.44 -1.73
C LEU A 18 -8.08 -10.66 -1.44
N ASN A 19 -9.30 -10.40 -0.97
CA ASN A 19 -10.43 -11.30 -1.15
C ASN A 19 -10.94 -11.21 -2.60
N TYR A 20 -10.07 -11.57 -3.55
CA TYR A 20 -10.39 -11.64 -4.98
C TYR A 20 -10.32 -13.08 -5.49
N ILE A 21 -11.07 -13.97 -4.82
CA ILE A 21 -11.28 -15.34 -5.32
C ILE A 21 -12.34 -15.27 -6.42
N GLY A 22 -11.89 -15.37 -7.67
CA GLY A 22 -12.75 -15.63 -8.82
C GLY A 22 -13.41 -17.01 -8.68
N GLY A 23 -14.62 -17.04 -8.13
CA GLY A 23 -15.43 -18.25 -7.94
C GLY A 23 -16.02 -18.80 -9.25
N GLY A 24 -15.16 -19.14 -10.21
CA GLY A 24 -15.53 -19.84 -11.44
C GLY A 24 -15.56 -21.36 -11.24
N THR A 25 -16.66 -21.90 -10.73
CA THR A 25 -16.83 -23.37 -10.68
C THR A 25 -17.11 -23.91 -12.08
N GLU A 26 -16.12 -24.57 -12.68
CA GLU A 26 -16.36 -25.42 -13.85
C GLU A 26 -17.31 -26.57 -13.49
N VAL A 27 -18.48 -26.60 -14.12
CA VAL A 27 -19.41 -27.73 -14.01
C VAL A 27 -18.93 -28.81 -14.97
N SER A 28 -18.16 -29.77 -14.47
CA SER A 28 -17.88 -30.98 -15.23
C SER A 28 -19.15 -31.84 -15.32
N THR A 29 -19.64 -32.03 -16.55
CA THR A 29 -20.77 -32.93 -16.82
C THR A 29 -20.26 -34.35 -16.97
N ALA A 30 -20.62 -35.22 -16.02
CA ALA A 30 -20.45 -36.67 -16.14
C ALA A 30 -21.71 -37.38 -15.64
N ASP A 31 -22.34 -38.14 -16.54
CA ASP A 31 -23.52 -38.94 -16.22
C ASP A 31 -23.23 -40.01 -15.16
N ASN A 32 -24.18 -40.24 -14.25
CA ASN A 32 -24.53 -41.63 -13.92
C ASN A 32 -25.93 -41.81 -13.31
N ALA A 33 -26.51 -42.95 -13.67
CA ALA A 33 -27.93 -43.27 -13.60
C ALA A 33 -28.51 -43.52 -12.19
N CYS A 34 -29.80 -43.17 -12.07
CA CYS A 34 -30.88 -44.00 -11.51
C CYS A 34 -30.79 -44.56 -10.07
N ALA A 35 -31.58 -43.98 -9.16
CA ALA A 35 -32.36 -44.75 -8.17
C ALA A 35 -33.64 -43.99 -7.76
N LYS A 36 -34.76 -44.71 -7.62
CA LYS A 36 -36.07 -44.21 -7.13
C LYS A 36 -36.37 -44.73 -5.72
N CYS A 37 -37.46 -44.21 -5.14
CA CYS A 37 -38.16 -44.57 -3.89
C CYS A 37 -37.71 -43.74 -2.68
N MET A 38 -38.58 -42.87 -2.10
CA MET A 38 -39.67 -43.20 -1.15
C MET A 38 -39.12 -43.82 0.16
N ASP A 39 -39.47 -43.35 1.37
CA ASP A 39 -40.78 -42.83 1.78
C ASP A 39 -40.75 -41.86 3.00
N ASN A 40 -41.94 -41.45 3.45
CA ASN A 40 -42.23 -40.46 4.49
C ASN A 40 -41.97 -40.92 5.94
N VAL A 41 -41.58 -39.98 6.83
CA VAL A 41 -42.13 -39.88 8.21
C VAL A 41 -42.31 -38.41 8.60
N SER A 42 -43.51 -38.03 9.04
CA SER A 42 -43.81 -36.72 9.62
C SER A 42 -43.74 -36.74 11.15
N TYR A 43 -43.37 -35.61 11.75
CA TYR A 43 -43.89 -35.23 13.08
C TYR A 43 -44.27 -33.74 13.11
N ARG A 44 -45.53 -33.47 13.50
CA ARG A 44 -46.09 -32.15 13.83
C ARG A 44 -46.83 -32.25 15.16
N HIS A 45 -47.11 -31.08 15.74
CA HIS A 45 -47.98 -30.73 16.88
C HIS A 45 -47.19 -30.23 18.11
N SER A 46 -47.60 -29.17 18.82
CA SER A 46 -48.69 -28.20 18.55
C SER A 46 -48.55 -26.94 19.42
N MET A 47 -49.16 -25.83 18.98
CA MET A 47 -49.30 -24.58 19.75
C MET A 47 -50.46 -24.64 20.76
N THR A 48 -50.32 -23.98 21.90
CA THR A 48 -51.33 -23.17 22.65
C THR A 48 -50.58 -22.43 23.77
N ALA A 49 -50.48 -21.10 23.90
CA ALA A 49 -51.44 -19.99 23.77
C ALA A 49 -52.37 -19.77 24.98
N PHE A 50 -51.97 -18.88 25.89
CA PHE A 50 -52.81 -17.97 26.70
C PHE A 50 -51.93 -16.79 27.16
N GLY A 51 -52.48 -15.60 27.37
CA GLY A 51 -51.66 -14.40 27.62
C GLY A 51 -52.33 -13.30 28.44
N TYR A 52 -51.59 -12.20 28.61
CA TYR A 52 -51.98 -10.92 29.21
C TYR A 52 -52.39 -10.94 30.71
N VAL A 53 -51.51 -10.43 31.58
CA VAL A 53 -51.61 -9.17 32.36
C VAL A 53 -50.25 -8.96 33.08
N GLU A 54 -49.95 -7.72 33.49
CA GLU A 54 -48.75 -7.23 34.23
C GLU A 54 -47.63 -6.50 33.46
N ARG A 55 -48.03 -5.50 32.66
CA ARG A 55 -47.26 -4.25 32.63
C ARG A 55 -47.72 -3.36 33.79
N ASN A 56 -46.96 -3.29 34.90
CA ASN A 56 -46.88 -2.11 35.81
C ASN A 56 -46.02 -2.25 37.11
N LEU A 57 -45.11 -3.23 37.25
CA LEU A 57 -44.32 -3.39 38.50
C LEU A 57 -42.80 -3.16 38.42
N MET A 58 -42.25 -2.71 37.28
CA MET A 58 -40.80 -2.39 37.14
C MET A 58 -40.53 -0.94 36.69
N LYS A 59 -41.11 0.04 37.39
CA LYS A 59 -40.76 1.47 37.23
C LYS A 59 -40.37 2.21 38.52
N HIS A 60 -40.45 1.57 39.69
CA HIS A 60 -40.19 2.23 40.98
C HIS A 60 -38.93 1.73 41.73
N VAL A 61 -38.26 0.67 41.25
CA VAL A 61 -37.00 0.16 41.85
C VAL A 61 -35.76 0.83 41.23
N ALA A 62 -35.83 1.27 39.97
CA ALA A 62 -34.70 1.86 39.24
C ALA A 62 -34.28 3.27 39.71
N HIS A 63 -35.15 4.02 40.39
CA HIS A 63 -34.85 5.40 40.82
C HIS A 63 -34.18 5.52 42.20
N VAL A 64 -34.26 4.50 43.05
CA VAL A 64 -33.64 4.54 44.39
C VAL A 64 -32.16 4.12 44.34
N GLY A 65 -31.81 3.15 43.48
CA GLY A 65 -30.41 2.75 43.28
C GLY A 65 -29.52 3.82 42.63
N TRP A 66 -30.10 4.69 41.79
CA TRP A 66 -29.36 5.75 41.08
C TRP A 66 -28.90 6.90 41.98
N LEU A 67 -29.66 7.24 43.02
CA LEU A 67 -29.28 8.29 43.97
C LEU A 67 -28.17 7.86 44.94
N GLY A 68 -28.10 6.57 45.28
CA GLY A 68 -27.03 6.02 46.13
C GLY A 68 -25.66 6.04 45.46
N ALA A 69 -25.58 5.63 44.19
CA ALA A 69 -24.31 5.60 43.44
C ALA A 69 -23.76 7.03 43.16
N ALA A 70 -24.64 7.98 42.84
CA ALA A 70 -24.24 9.36 42.58
C ALA A 70 -23.60 10.05 43.80
N ALA A 71 -24.07 9.75 45.02
CA ALA A 71 -23.53 10.33 46.25
C ALA A 71 -22.08 9.88 46.53
N VAL A 72 -21.75 8.61 46.23
CA VAL A 72 -20.37 8.09 46.38
C VAL A 72 -19.45 8.66 45.30
N ALA A 73 -19.92 8.80 44.06
CA ALA A 73 -19.13 9.34 42.95
C ALA A 73 -18.72 10.81 43.17
N ILE A 74 -19.61 11.65 43.71
CA ILE A 74 -19.31 13.05 44.04
C ILE A 74 -18.29 13.14 45.19
N GLY A 75 -18.35 12.23 46.17
CA GLY A 75 -17.42 12.18 47.29
C GLY A 75 -15.96 11.92 46.87
N ILE A 76 -15.74 11.00 45.91
CA ILE A 76 -14.40 10.69 45.40
C ILE A 76 -13.88 11.82 44.50
N GLY A 77 -14.73 12.42 43.66
CA GLY A 77 -14.36 13.55 42.80
C GLY A 77 -13.91 14.80 43.57
N ALA A 78 -14.45 15.05 44.77
CA ALA A 78 -14.03 16.16 45.62
C ALA A 78 -12.69 15.92 46.33
N ALA A 79 -12.32 14.65 46.61
CA ALA A 79 -11.09 14.31 47.31
C ALA A 79 -9.83 14.44 46.44
N LEU A 80 -9.94 14.34 45.11
CA LEU A 80 -8.83 14.44 44.17
C LEU A 80 -8.53 15.87 43.68
N LEU A 81 -9.28 16.88 44.14
CA LEU A 81 -9.09 18.29 43.79
C LEU A 81 -8.50 19.15 44.93
N ALA A 82 -8.13 18.53 46.06
CA ALA A 82 -7.49 19.21 47.19
C ALA A 82 -5.96 19.18 47.05
N ASN A 83 -5.36 20.27 46.56
CA ASN A 83 -3.90 20.45 46.56
C ASN A 83 -3.34 20.51 48.00
N PRO A 84 -2.37 19.66 48.38
CA PRO A 84 -1.47 19.97 49.48
C PRO A 84 -0.39 20.96 48.98
N ALA A 85 -0.28 22.11 49.64
CA ALA A 85 0.82 23.05 49.45
C ALA A 85 2.02 22.67 50.34
N THR A 86 3.17 23.31 50.09
CA THR A 86 4.50 23.08 50.70
C THR A 86 5.18 21.78 50.25
N GLY A 87 6.50 21.69 50.09
CA GLY A 87 7.54 22.73 50.19
C GLY A 87 8.86 22.13 50.69
N HIS A 88 9.86 22.04 49.81
CA HIS A 88 11.23 21.60 50.15
C HIS A 88 12.22 22.57 49.47
N ALA A 89 13.09 23.30 50.16
CA ALA A 89 14.08 22.92 51.20
C ALA A 89 15.35 22.32 50.58
N GLU A 90 16.46 23.06 50.69
CA GLU A 90 17.78 22.73 50.15
C GLU A 90 18.51 21.67 51.00
N THR A 91 19.36 20.85 50.36
CA THR A 91 20.50 20.19 51.03
C THR A 91 21.72 20.10 50.10
N SER A 92 22.62 21.08 50.24
CA SER A 92 24.09 20.97 50.28
C SER A 92 24.83 19.75 49.66
N SER A 93 25.51 20.02 48.53
CA SER A 93 26.97 19.88 48.29
C SER A 93 27.81 18.66 48.76
N SER A 94 28.63 18.12 47.83
CA SER A 94 30.08 17.87 48.04
C SER A 94 30.84 17.62 46.72
N ASP A 95 31.84 18.47 46.43
CA ASP A 95 33.13 18.24 45.73
C ASP A 95 33.19 17.56 44.33
N ALA A 96 34.20 17.80 43.45
CA ALA A 96 35.49 18.49 43.59
C ALA A 96 35.88 19.30 42.33
N ALA A 97 36.96 20.09 42.41
CA ALA A 97 37.34 21.11 41.42
C ALA A 97 38.44 20.72 40.41
N GLY A 98 38.40 21.36 39.21
CA GLY A 98 39.48 21.33 38.20
C GLY A 98 39.62 22.66 37.45
N LYS A 99 40.73 23.37 37.70
CA LYS A 99 41.21 24.61 37.01
C LYS A 99 42.07 24.21 35.78
N SER A 100 42.46 25.00 34.78
CA SER A 100 42.23 26.41 34.34
C SER A 100 42.96 26.63 32.98
N SER A 101 42.72 27.79 32.32
CA SER A 101 43.43 28.37 31.15
C SER A 101 42.98 27.89 29.75
N SER A 102 42.99 28.72 28.69
CA SER A 102 43.60 30.06 28.50
C SER A 102 42.70 31.05 27.73
N SER A 103 43.10 32.33 27.63
CA SER A 103 42.31 33.44 27.06
C SER A 103 42.90 34.04 25.77
N ARG A 104 42.05 34.70 24.95
CA ARG A 104 42.23 35.99 24.16
C ARG A 104 41.53 35.98 22.78
N VAL A 105 41.10 37.10 22.17
CA VAL A 105 40.52 38.38 22.69
C VAL A 105 39.91 39.22 21.53
N HIS A 106 38.66 39.73 21.69
CA HIS A 106 38.05 40.93 21.04
C HIS A 106 37.94 41.08 19.48
N ALA A 107 37.09 41.95 18.89
CA ALA A 107 35.82 42.62 19.29
C ALA A 107 35.24 43.45 18.08
N THR A 108 34.16 44.21 18.33
CA THR A 108 33.55 45.30 17.50
C THR A 108 32.61 44.84 16.35
N ALA A 109 31.60 45.61 15.89
CA ALA A 109 31.20 47.01 16.16
C ALA A 109 29.65 47.22 16.11
N SER A 110 29.19 48.45 16.36
CA SER A 110 27.77 48.81 16.59
C SER A 110 27.04 49.52 15.42
N SER A 111 25.70 49.45 15.48
CA SER A 111 24.73 50.56 15.28
C SER A 111 24.10 50.92 13.91
N ALA A 112 22.80 51.24 14.01
CA ALA A 112 21.94 52.04 13.11
C ALA A 112 21.55 51.41 11.74
N ARG A 113 20.43 51.77 11.08
CA ARG A 113 19.46 52.88 11.27
C ARG A 113 18.05 52.51 10.74
N ALA A 114 17.01 53.23 11.19
CA ALA A 114 15.60 53.04 10.81
C ALA A 114 15.07 54.03 9.74
N THR A 115 14.00 53.64 9.02
CA THR A 115 12.87 54.44 8.46
C THR A 115 11.77 53.45 8.00
N GLY A 116 10.46 53.75 7.87
CA GLY A 116 9.67 54.98 8.05
C GLY A 116 8.15 54.65 8.13
N ARG A 117 7.26 55.67 8.29
CA ARG A 117 5.84 55.52 8.69
C ARG A 117 4.89 56.38 7.83
N ALA A 118 3.69 55.88 7.49
CA ALA A 118 2.43 56.62 7.17
C ALA A 118 1.33 55.62 6.72
N THR A 119 0.00 55.79 6.85
CA THR A 119 -0.90 56.70 7.62
C THR A 119 -2.31 56.07 7.68
N SER A 120 -3.18 56.56 8.58
CA SER A 120 -4.56 56.08 8.81
C SER A 120 -5.65 56.71 7.92
N THR A 121 -6.76 56.01 7.67
CA THR A 121 -8.10 56.60 7.45
C THR A 121 -9.23 55.69 7.92
N THR A 122 -10.24 56.28 8.58
CA THR A 122 -11.53 55.66 8.94
C THR A 122 -12.68 56.28 8.13
N PRO A 123 -13.75 55.52 7.83
CA PRO A 123 -15.06 56.10 7.54
C PRO A 123 -16.12 55.75 8.60
N ARG A 124 -17.16 56.58 8.69
CA ARG A 124 -18.26 56.50 9.66
C ARG A 124 -19.41 55.59 9.22
N SER A 125 -20.19 55.13 10.20
CA SER A 125 -21.39 54.32 10.06
C SER A 125 -22.51 54.95 9.20
N ARG A 126 -23.24 54.11 8.46
CA ARG A 126 -24.56 54.41 7.89
C ARG A 126 -25.56 53.35 8.36
N VAL A 127 -26.73 53.77 8.84
CA VAL A 127 -27.78 52.87 9.34
C VAL A 127 -28.81 52.62 8.24
N THR A 128 -29.13 51.35 7.99
CA THR A 128 -30.26 50.86 7.17
C THR A 128 -30.74 49.50 7.72
N PRO A 129 -31.99 49.06 7.45
CA PRO A 129 -32.73 48.19 8.37
C PRO A 129 -32.35 46.70 8.33
N VAL A 130 -32.63 46.03 9.47
CA VAL A 130 -32.45 44.58 9.68
C VAL A 130 -33.61 43.79 9.02
N PRO A 131 -33.34 42.77 8.18
CA PRO A 131 -34.34 41.79 7.77
C PRO A 131 -34.61 40.78 8.91
N PRO A 132 -35.81 40.18 9.01
CA PRO A 132 -36.17 39.33 10.15
C PRO A 132 -35.27 38.10 10.25
N ALA A 133 -34.83 37.78 11.47
CA ALA A 133 -33.97 36.64 11.74
C ALA A 133 -34.63 35.33 11.31
N ARG A 134 -33.99 34.60 10.39
CA ARG A 134 -34.34 33.21 10.09
C ARG A 134 -34.09 32.39 11.34
N ARG A 135 -35.09 31.63 11.82
CA ARG A 135 -34.94 30.77 12.99
C ARG A 135 -33.83 29.75 12.72
N VAL A 136 -32.72 29.86 13.45
CA VAL A 136 -31.76 28.77 13.59
C VAL A 136 -32.48 27.68 14.40
N PRO A 137 -32.46 26.40 13.98
CA PRO A 137 -32.97 25.32 14.81
C PRO A 137 -32.15 25.28 16.11
N ILE A 138 -32.83 25.29 17.25
CA ILE A 138 -32.18 25.03 18.53
C ILE A 138 -31.72 23.57 18.48
N VAL A 139 -30.41 23.35 18.26
CA VAL A 139 -29.78 22.06 18.56
C VAL A 139 -30.06 21.79 20.03
N ASP A 140 -30.75 20.68 20.33
CA ASP A 140 -31.10 20.35 21.70
C ASP A 140 -29.82 20.05 22.49
N LEU A 141 -29.30 21.05 23.20
CA LEU A 141 -28.13 20.95 24.06
C LEU A 141 -28.28 19.86 25.13
N ARG A 142 -29.50 19.45 25.49
CA ARG A 142 -29.69 18.33 26.41
C ARG A 142 -29.39 17.01 25.72
N SER A 143 -29.83 16.82 24.48
CA SER A 143 -29.50 15.64 23.67
C SER A 143 -28.00 15.50 23.42
N SER A 144 -27.30 16.59 23.09
CA SER A 144 -25.86 16.55 22.78
C SER A 144 -24.99 16.42 24.04
N VAL A 145 -25.36 17.05 25.16
CA VAL A 145 -24.69 16.84 26.45
C VAL A 145 -24.95 15.43 26.99
N GLN A 146 -26.16 14.88 26.86
CA GLN A 146 -26.43 13.48 27.24
C GLN A 146 -25.72 12.46 26.32
N ALA A 147 -25.58 12.76 25.03
CA ALA A 147 -24.79 11.93 24.12
C ALA A 147 -23.29 12.02 24.48
N ALA A 148 -22.76 13.21 24.75
CA ALA A 148 -21.37 13.39 25.20
C ALA A 148 -21.11 12.70 26.55
N GLN A 149 -22.03 12.79 27.51
CA GLN A 149 -21.93 12.11 28.80
C GLN A 149 -22.03 10.59 28.68
N ARG A 150 -22.89 10.04 27.81
CA ARG A 150 -22.91 8.60 27.49
C ARG A 150 -21.62 8.16 26.80
N ASN A 151 -21.17 8.89 25.78
CA ASN A 151 -19.93 8.59 25.04
C ASN A 151 -18.65 8.74 25.90
N TRP A 152 -18.71 9.48 27.00
CA TRP A 152 -17.67 9.51 28.03
C TRP A 152 -17.81 8.31 28.98
N TYR A 153 -19.02 8.06 29.51
CA TYR A 153 -19.28 6.95 30.41
C TYR A 153 -18.90 5.59 29.81
N GLN A 154 -19.28 5.32 28.55
CA GLN A 154 -18.91 4.07 27.88
C GLN A 154 -17.40 3.95 27.65
N ARG A 155 -16.73 5.02 27.20
CA ARG A 155 -15.27 5.01 26.99
C ARG A 155 -14.44 4.88 28.26
N THR A 156 -14.99 5.26 29.42
CA THR A 156 -14.31 5.22 30.73
C THR A 156 -14.74 4.04 31.60
N PHE A 157 -15.96 3.50 31.47
CA PHE A 157 -16.50 2.43 32.33
C PHE A 157 -16.91 1.15 31.59
N GLU A 158 -17.01 1.15 30.26
CA GLU A 158 -17.40 -0.01 29.44
C GLU A 158 -16.32 -0.30 28.37
N ALA A 159 -15.04 -0.05 28.68
CA ALA A 159 -13.94 -0.25 27.75
C ALA A 159 -13.86 -1.70 27.26
N ALA A 160 -13.69 -1.88 25.95
CA ALA A 160 -13.45 -3.20 25.38
C ALA A 160 -12.09 -3.74 25.82
N THR A 161 -12.02 -4.97 26.30
CA THR A 161 -10.74 -5.65 26.57
C THR A 161 -10.00 -5.87 25.26
N PRO A 162 -8.71 -5.49 25.16
CA PRO A 162 -7.92 -5.72 23.96
C PRO A 162 -7.78 -7.23 23.70
N THR A 163 -7.62 -7.61 22.45
CA THR A 163 -7.46 -9.02 22.04
C THR A 163 -6.12 -9.22 21.35
N PHE A 164 -5.55 -10.41 21.50
CA PHE A 164 -4.32 -10.80 20.81
C PHE A 164 -4.54 -12.19 20.17
N PRO A 165 -5.06 -12.25 18.93
CA PRO A 165 -5.20 -13.52 18.22
C PRO A 165 -3.83 -14.19 18.02
N PRO A 166 -3.75 -15.53 18.03
CA PRO A 166 -2.53 -16.24 17.67
C PRO A 166 -2.01 -15.81 16.30
N GLN A 167 -0.71 -15.62 16.19
CA GLN A 167 -0.03 -15.18 14.97
C GLN A 167 1.06 -16.18 14.62
N THR A 168 1.16 -16.50 13.33
CA THR A 168 2.29 -17.24 12.76
C THR A 168 3.09 -16.30 11.88
N ARG A 169 4.41 -16.31 12.02
CA ARG A 169 5.38 -15.73 11.09
C ARG A 169 6.25 -16.86 10.54
N SER A 170 6.70 -16.74 9.31
CA SER A 170 7.71 -17.62 8.75
C SER A 170 8.90 -16.77 8.36
N GLU A 171 10.09 -17.18 8.77
CA GLU A 171 11.34 -16.45 8.58
C GLU A 171 12.34 -17.39 7.89
N ALA A 172 13.09 -16.90 6.91
CA ALA A 172 14.19 -17.61 6.28
C ALA A 172 15.48 -16.84 6.58
N LEU A 173 16.31 -17.38 7.47
CA LEU A 173 17.42 -16.65 8.12
C LEU A 173 18.72 -17.44 8.08
N ASP A 174 19.84 -16.72 8.16
CA ASP A 174 21.15 -17.30 8.43
C ASP A 174 21.43 -17.42 9.96
N PRO A 175 22.37 -18.30 10.38
CA PRO A 175 22.71 -18.47 11.79
C PRO A 175 23.22 -17.18 12.47
N GLY A 176 22.46 -16.71 13.46
CA GLY A 176 22.78 -15.48 14.20
C GLY A 176 22.27 -14.18 13.58
N GLU A 177 21.59 -14.26 12.42
CA GLU A 177 20.83 -13.15 11.85
C GLU A 177 19.65 -12.76 12.75
N THR A 178 19.08 -11.58 12.54
CA THR A 178 17.85 -11.14 13.20
C THR A 178 16.86 -10.67 12.14
N SER A 179 15.64 -11.16 12.19
CA SER A 179 14.58 -10.79 11.26
C SER A 179 14.34 -9.28 11.26
N ASP A 180 13.81 -8.79 10.14
CA ASP A 180 13.23 -7.47 10.09
C ASP A 180 12.06 -7.31 11.08
N PRO A 181 11.71 -6.05 11.45
CA PRO A 181 10.61 -5.79 12.35
C PRO A 181 9.26 -6.12 11.71
N PHE A 182 8.52 -7.06 12.29
CA PHE A 182 7.15 -7.38 11.88
C PHE A 182 6.10 -6.84 12.88
N PRO A 183 4.89 -6.47 12.42
CA PRO A 183 3.85 -5.94 13.30
C PRO A 183 3.21 -7.03 14.17
N LEU A 184 2.91 -6.66 15.42
CA LEU A 184 2.16 -7.47 16.38
C LEU A 184 0.65 -7.16 16.27
N GLY A 185 -0.15 -8.17 15.93
CA GLY A 185 -1.58 -8.06 15.61
C GLY A 185 -2.52 -7.92 16.81
N GLY A 186 -2.22 -7.06 17.79
CA GLY A 186 -3.17 -6.73 18.85
C GLY A 186 -4.32 -5.84 18.33
N VAL A 187 -5.53 -6.07 18.85
CA VAL A 187 -6.75 -5.36 18.42
C VAL A 187 -7.48 -4.77 19.62
N ASP A 188 -7.78 -3.48 19.55
CA ASP A 188 -8.62 -2.72 20.49
C ASP A 188 -9.72 -2.01 19.69
N THR A 189 -10.99 -2.31 19.98
CA THR A 189 -12.14 -1.78 19.21
C THR A 189 -12.46 -0.32 19.51
N ASP A 190 -11.89 0.24 20.58
CA ASP A 190 -12.09 1.63 20.98
C ASP A 190 -10.96 2.54 20.42
N GLY A 191 -10.01 1.95 19.68
CA GLY A 191 -8.90 2.63 19.02
C GLY A 191 -7.77 3.05 19.97
N ARG A 192 -7.64 2.41 21.14
CA ARG A 192 -6.61 2.78 22.13
C ARG A 192 -5.21 2.31 21.73
N ARG A 193 -4.19 3.03 22.22
CA ARG A 193 -2.79 2.66 22.02
C ARG A 193 -2.45 1.39 22.83
N LEU A 194 -2.06 0.34 22.12
CA LEU A 194 -1.56 -0.89 22.71
C LEU A 194 -0.07 -0.83 23.05
N THR A 195 0.31 -1.64 24.03
CA THR A 195 1.68 -1.96 24.44
C THR A 195 1.82 -3.47 24.49
N TYR A 196 3.03 -4.01 24.32
CA TYR A 196 3.26 -5.45 24.23
C TYR A 196 4.44 -5.90 25.09
N ALA A 197 4.34 -7.07 25.68
CA ALA A 197 5.38 -7.70 26.49
C ALA A 197 5.50 -9.19 26.17
N VAL A 198 6.72 -9.66 25.92
CA VAL A 198 7.06 -11.06 25.70
C VAL A 198 7.39 -11.75 27.03
N HIS A 199 6.96 -13.01 27.18
CA HIS A 199 7.25 -13.82 28.37
C HIS A 199 8.44 -14.76 28.11
N GLY A 200 9.65 -14.26 28.36
CA GLY A 200 10.89 -15.05 28.25
C GLY A 200 11.33 -15.34 26.82
N ASN A 201 12.22 -16.33 26.69
CA ASN A 201 12.66 -16.86 25.39
C ASN A 201 11.59 -17.81 24.82
N GLY A 202 11.69 -18.09 23.52
CA GLY A 202 10.80 -19.02 22.85
C GLY A 202 11.04 -20.47 23.28
N THR A 203 10.12 -21.36 22.92
CA THR A 203 10.19 -22.81 23.19
C THR A 203 11.48 -23.50 22.74
N ASN A 204 12.17 -22.97 21.71
CA ASN A 204 13.47 -23.45 21.22
C ASN A 204 14.64 -22.51 21.57
N GLY A 205 14.41 -21.50 22.41
CA GLY A 205 15.45 -20.63 22.98
C GLY A 205 15.77 -19.37 22.17
N GLY A 206 15.14 -19.16 21.02
CA GLY A 206 15.24 -17.91 20.26
C GLY A 206 14.66 -16.72 21.04
N THR A 207 14.96 -15.52 20.55
CA THR A 207 14.63 -14.27 21.22
C THR A 207 13.69 -13.44 20.36
N LEU A 208 12.51 -13.10 20.90
CA LEU A 208 11.59 -12.14 20.31
C LEU A 208 11.75 -10.79 21.04
N LYS A 209 12.18 -9.74 20.35
CA LYS A 209 12.41 -8.41 20.93
C LYS A 209 11.36 -7.43 20.44
N ILE A 210 10.60 -6.86 21.37
CA ILE A 210 9.50 -5.93 21.08
C ILE A 210 10.01 -4.48 21.05
N SER A 211 9.59 -3.71 20.04
CA SER A 211 9.81 -2.27 19.92
C SER A 211 8.52 -1.58 19.46
N GLY A 212 7.86 -0.87 20.38
CA GLY A 212 6.56 -0.23 20.10
C GLY A 212 5.47 -1.27 19.80
N ALA A 213 4.99 -1.30 18.56
CA ALA A 213 3.99 -2.25 18.07
C ALA A 213 4.59 -3.34 17.13
N GLN A 214 5.91 -3.38 17.00
CA GLN A 214 6.64 -4.34 16.18
C GLN A 214 7.49 -5.26 17.04
N ALA A 215 7.91 -6.39 16.48
CA ALA A 215 8.91 -7.27 17.06
C ALA A 215 9.93 -7.74 16.01
N THR A 216 11.15 -8.03 16.46
CA THR A 216 12.19 -8.71 15.67
C THR A 216 12.49 -10.06 16.30
N TYR A 217 12.82 -11.07 15.50
CA TYR A 217 13.17 -12.41 15.95
C TYR A 217 14.66 -12.72 15.72
N THR A 218 15.33 -13.31 16.70
CA THR A 218 16.70 -13.84 16.56
C THR A 218 16.68 -15.34 16.88
N PRO A 219 17.14 -16.23 15.97
CA PRO A 219 17.35 -17.64 16.23
C PRO A 219 18.23 -17.91 17.47
N PRO A 220 18.08 -19.06 18.16
CA PRO A 220 19.02 -19.46 19.20
C PRO A 220 20.40 -19.72 18.58
N SER A 221 21.47 -19.36 19.28
CA SER A 221 22.86 -19.59 18.82
C SER A 221 23.27 -21.07 18.70
N SER A 222 22.38 -21.99 19.08
CA SER A 222 22.52 -23.43 18.85
C SER A 222 21.94 -23.92 17.53
N TRP A 223 21.23 -23.08 16.77
CA TRP A 223 20.77 -23.40 15.43
C TRP A 223 21.86 -23.11 14.41
N ASP A 224 22.17 -24.09 13.58
CA ASP A 224 23.26 -24.06 12.60
C ASP A 224 22.79 -23.75 11.17
N GLY A 225 21.50 -23.41 11.00
CA GLY A 225 20.90 -23.10 9.69
C GLY A 225 20.64 -24.33 8.82
N SER A 226 20.75 -25.56 9.35
CA SER A 226 20.65 -26.78 8.53
C SER A 226 19.24 -27.36 8.38
N ALA A 227 18.34 -27.10 9.33
CA ALA A 227 17.02 -27.72 9.39
C ALA A 227 15.96 -26.79 9.98
N PRO A 228 14.69 -26.86 9.52
CA PRO A 228 13.62 -26.07 10.09
C PRO A 228 13.28 -26.39 11.54
N TYR A 229 12.74 -25.39 12.22
CA TYR A 229 12.09 -25.53 13.51
C TYR A 229 11.00 -24.47 13.69
N THR A 230 10.26 -24.58 14.79
CA THR A 230 9.23 -23.61 15.15
C THR A 230 9.50 -23.11 16.55
N ASP A 231 9.58 -21.81 16.73
CA ASP A 231 9.73 -21.16 18.03
C ASP A 231 8.41 -20.51 18.45
N THR A 232 8.08 -20.55 19.74
CA THR A 232 6.76 -20.12 20.23
C THR A 232 6.90 -19.25 21.47
N PHE A 233 6.27 -18.08 21.42
CA PHE A 233 6.31 -17.04 22.45
C PHE A 233 4.90 -16.76 22.98
N GLN A 234 4.76 -16.53 24.28
CA GLN A 234 3.58 -15.88 24.84
C GLN A 234 3.81 -14.36 24.84
N VAL A 235 2.89 -13.61 24.25
CA VAL A 235 2.91 -12.14 24.19
C VAL A 235 1.64 -11.60 24.82
N THR A 236 1.80 -10.76 25.84
CA THR A 236 0.69 -10.00 26.43
C THR A 236 0.58 -8.65 25.74
N THR A 237 -0.57 -8.34 25.17
CA THR A 237 -0.95 -6.98 24.79
C THR A 237 -1.64 -6.29 25.96
N SER A 238 -1.46 -4.97 26.08
CA SER A 238 -2.10 -4.15 27.11
C SER A 238 -2.46 -2.75 26.63
N ASP A 239 -3.67 -2.31 26.97
CA ASP A 239 -4.19 -0.95 26.74
C ASP A 239 -4.05 -0.05 27.99
N PHE A 240 -3.58 -0.57 29.12
CA PHE A 240 -3.50 0.11 30.43
C PHE A 240 -2.89 1.53 30.37
N TRP A 241 -1.92 1.74 29.49
CA TRP A 241 -1.19 3.01 29.33
C TRP A 241 -1.93 4.07 28.49
N SER A 242 -3.15 3.80 28.04
CA SER A 242 -3.96 4.71 27.22
C SER A 242 -4.78 5.75 28.01
N GLY A 243 -4.73 5.72 29.34
CA GLY A 243 -5.43 6.64 30.24
C GLY A 243 -6.37 5.91 31.22
N PRO A 244 -7.07 6.60 32.14
CA PRO A 244 -7.95 5.95 33.11
C PRO A 244 -9.24 5.43 32.45
N HIS A 245 -9.41 4.10 32.43
CA HIS A 245 -10.61 3.41 31.94
C HIS A 245 -10.83 2.10 32.73
N ILE A 246 -12.03 1.52 32.60
CA ILE A 246 -12.48 0.33 33.32
C ILE A 246 -13.25 -0.58 32.36
N HIS A 247 -12.96 -1.89 32.39
CA HIS A 247 -13.61 -2.91 31.56
C HIS A 247 -14.89 -3.44 32.20
N GLY A 248 -15.92 -2.59 32.24
CA GLY A 248 -17.25 -2.94 32.74
C GLY A 248 -17.27 -3.31 34.23
N LEU A 249 -18.30 -4.07 34.61
CA LEU A 249 -18.51 -4.51 36.00
C LEU A 249 -17.35 -5.37 36.54
N SER A 250 -16.66 -6.14 35.70
CA SER A 250 -15.50 -6.94 36.11
C SER A 250 -14.33 -6.04 36.53
N GLY A 251 -13.95 -5.08 35.68
CA GLY A 251 -12.92 -4.10 35.99
C GLY A 251 -13.28 -3.22 37.19
N LEU A 252 -14.57 -2.88 37.35
CA LEU A 252 -15.03 -2.08 38.48
C LEU A 252 -14.93 -2.85 39.81
N VAL A 253 -15.27 -4.14 39.83
CA VAL A 253 -15.07 -4.99 41.01
C VAL A 253 -13.58 -5.21 41.29
N ASN A 254 -12.75 -5.35 40.26
CA ASN A 254 -11.29 -5.43 40.41
C ASN A 254 -10.72 -4.17 41.06
N LEU A 255 -11.11 -2.98 40.58
CA LEU A 255 -10.70 -1.70 41.15
C LEU A 255 -11.17 -1.52 42.60
N LEU A 256 -12.46 -1.76 42.88
CA LEU A 256 -13.06 -1.54 44.21
C LEU A 256 -12.62 -2.58 45.26
N THR A 257 -12.04 -3.70 44.84
CA THR A 257 -11.50 -4.72 45.74
C THR A 257 -9.97 -4.75 45.75
N PHE A 258 -9.31 -3.73 45.17
CA PHE A 258 -7.84 -3.63 45.08
C PHE A 258 -7.19 -4.89 44.45
N GLY A 259 -7.83 -5.45 43.42
CA GLY A 259 -7.39 -6.65 42.71
C GLY A 259 -7.79 -7.97 43.36
N LEU A 260 -8.51 -7.97 44.49
CA LEU A 260 -8.88 -9.19 45.22
C LEU A 260 -9.98 -10.03 44.54
N LEU A 261 -10.88 -9.40 43.79
CA LEU A 261 -11.99 -10.04 43.06
C LEU A 261 -12.20 -9.39 41.69
N GLY A 262 -12.55 -10.17 40.65
CA GLY A 262 -12.73 -9.68 39.28
C GLY A 262 -11.40 -9.51 38.52
N SER A 263 -11.46 -9.22 37.23
CA SER A 263 -10.28 -8.97 36.37
C SER A 263 -10.24 -7.50 35.95
N SER A 264 -9.04 -6.91 35.89
CA SER A 264 -8.84 -5.54 35.43
C SER A 264 -9.32 -5.35 33.99
N GLY A 265 -9.13 -6.37 33.14
CA GLY A 265 -9.55 -6.38 31.73
C GLY A 265 -8.60 -5.69 30.75
N HIS A 266 -7.50 -5.09 31.23
CA HIS A 266 -6.53 -4.32 30.44
C HIS A 266 -5.55 -5.16 29.60
N THR A 267 -5.67 -6.48 29.63
CA THR A 267 -4.68 -7.38 29.00
C THR A 267 -5.32 -8.58 28.34
N ALA A 268 -4.74 -8.97 27.21
CA ALA A 268 -4.89 -10.31 26.65
C ALA A 268 -3.52 -10.89 26.35
N THR A 269 -3.37 -12.19 26.56
CA THR A 269 -2.17 -12.93 26.17
C THR A 269 -2.53 -13.88 25.05
N GLY A 270 -1.73 -13.86 23.99
CA GLY A 270 -1.82 -14.82 22.91
C GLY A 270 -0.43 -15.27 22.48
N THR A 271 -0.40 -16.08 21.43
CA THR A 271 0.81 -16.78 21.00
C THR A 271 1.37 -16.16 19.73
N VAL A 272 2.67 -15.88 19.70
CA VAL A 272 3.42 -15.61 18.47
C VAL A 272 4.26 -16.85 18.18
N THR A 273 4.00 -17.48 17.05
CA THR A 273 4.71 -18.63 16.54
C THR A 273 5.59 -18.18 15.38
N VAL A 274 6.89 -18.46 15.43
CA VAL A 274 7.84 -18.18 14.37
C VAL A 274 8.33 -19.51 13.81
N THR A 275 7.92 -19.86 12.59
CA THR A 275 8.51 -20.96 11.83
C THR A 275 9.80 -20.44 11.19
N VAL A 276 10.91 -21.13 11.40
CA VAL A 276 12.21 -20.70 10.92
C VAL A 276 12.76 -21.78 10.01
N GLU A 277 13.06 -21.38 8.77
CA GLU A 277 13.71 -22.20 7.75
C GLU A 277 15.13 -21.68 7.49
N PRO A 278 16.05 -22.51 6.95
CA PRO A 278 17.30 -22.02 6.37
C PRO A 278 17.06 -20.91 5.35
N TYR A 279 17.88 -19.86 5.32
CA TYR A 279 17.80 -18.78 4.31
C TYR A 279 17.58 -19.30 2.88
N SER A 280 18.35 -20.31 2.48
CA SER A 280 18.28 -20.94 1.16
C SER A 280 16.92 -21.54 0.80
N ALA A 281 16.11 -21.96 1.78
CA ALA A 281 14.77 -22.51 1.56
C ALA A 281 13.71 -21.43 1.23
N GLY A 282 13.97 -20.16 1.56
CA GLY A 282 13.13 -19.03 1.13
C GLY A 282 13.56 -18.39 -0.20
N THR A 283 14.78 -18.70 -0.70
CA THR A 283 15.25 -18.23 -2.01
C THR A 283 14.56 -18.96 -3.17
N PHE A 284 14.47 -18.32 -4.35
CA PHE A 284 13.96 -18.92 -5.59
C PHE A 284 14.89 -18.64 -6.78
N PRO A 285 14.96 -19.53 -7.79
CA PRO A 285 15.79 -19.30 -8.98
C PRO A 285 15.14 -18.31 -9.95
N VAL A 286 15.97 -17.53 -10.64
CA VAL A 286 15.57 -16.70 -11.78
C VAL A 286 16.44 -17.05 -12.99
N ASP A 287 15.84 -17.78 -13.93
CA ASP A 287 16.48 -18.23 -15.15
C ASP A 287 16.28 -17.23 -16.29
N PHE A 288 17.25 -17.18 -17.22
CA PHE A 288 17.18 -16.33 -18.39
C PHE A 288 17.29 -17.11 -19.71
N VAL A 289 16.30 -16.94 -20.58
CA VAL A 289 16.31 -17.46 -21.96
C VAL A 289 16.62 -16.32 -22.92
N ASN A 290 17.77 -16.38 -23.58
CA ASN A 290 18.20 -15.38 -24.56
C ASN A 290 17.87 -15.83 -25.99
N ASN A 291 16.72 -15.39 -26.51
CA ASN A 291 16.32 -15.55 -27.92
C ASN A 291 16.69 -14.32 -28.78
N SER A 292 17.27 -13.29 -28.17
CA SER A 292 17.64 -12.04 -28.83
C SER A 292 18.83 -12.22 -29.79
N PRO A 293 19.09 -11.28 -30.72
CA PRO A 293 20.26 -11.32 -31.59
C PRO A 293 21.59 -10.99 -30.87
N TYR A 294 21.57 -10.69 -29.57
CA TYR A 294 22.75 -10.33 -28.78
C TYR A 294 23.30 -11.55 -28.04
N SER A 295 24.62 -11.71 -27.98
CA SER A 295 25.21 -12.73 -27.11
C SER A 295 24.98 -12.39 -25.64
N SER A 296 24.93 -13.40 -24.76
CA SER A 296 24.71 -13.18 -23.32
C SER A 296 25.83 -12.40 -22.61
N GLY A 297 27.00 -12.22 -23.27
CA GLY A 297 28.06 -11.31 -22.82
C GLY A 297 27.87 -9.85 -23.24
N GLN A 298 26.85 -9.54 -24.06
CA GLN A 298 26.44 -8.19 -24.47
C GLN A 298 25.14 -7.74 -23.80
N LEU A 299 24.48 -8.61 -23.05
CA LEU A 299 23.32 -8.28 -22.22
C LEU A 299 23.80 -8.13 -20.78
N PHE A 300 23.34 -7.09 -20.10
CA PHE A 300 23.66 -6.79 -18.71
C PHE A 300 22.40 -6.87 -17.87
N VAL A 301 22.49 -7.47 -16.69
CA VAL A 301 21.44 -7.58 -15.68
C VAL A 301 21.76 -6.62 -14.54
N THR A 302 20.73 -5.99 -13.97
CA THR A 302 20.83 -5.24 -12.70
C THR A 302 19.57 -5.49 -11.90
N VAL A 303 19.73 -5.95 -10.66
CA VAL A 303 18.62 -6.30 -9.78
C VAL A 303 18.63 -5.34 -8.59
N LEU A 304 17.52 -4.63 -8.38
CA LEU A 304 17.34 -3.63 -7.31
C LEU A 304 16.00 -3.85 -6.63
N GLY A 305 15.90 -3.60 -5.33
CA GLY A 305 14.66 -3.69 -4.57
C GLY A 305 14.86 -3.33 -3.10
N GLN A 306 13.85 -3.59 -2.28
CA GLN A 306 13.90 -3.42 -0.82
C GLN A 306 13.98 -4.80 -0.15
N THR A 307 15.02 -5.08 0.65
CA THR A 307 15.06 -6.31 1.48
C THR A 307 14.17 -6.21 2.70
N SER A 308 13.85 -4.98 3.11
CA SER A 308 12.74 -4.67 4.00
C SER A 308 12.35 -3.21 3.82
N LYS A 309 11.25 -2.79 4.46
CA LYS A 309 10.71 -1.43 4.28
C LYS A 309 11.79 -0.36 4.50
N ASP A 310 11.93 0.51 3.50
CA ASP A 310 12.88 1.63 3.42
C ASP A 310 14.38 1.21 3.39
N HIS A 311 14.70 -0.09 3.28
CA HIS A 311 16.05 -0.64 3.18
C HIS A 311 16.33 -1.17 1.76
N TRP A 312 16.90 -0.30 0.91
CA TRP A 312 17.22 -0.61 -0.47
C TRP A 312 18.50 -1.43 -0.64
N ALA A 313 18.45 -2.42 -1.52
CA ALA A 313 19.56 -3.28 -1.86
C ALA A 313 19.63 -3.57 -3.38
N TRP A 314 20.79 -4.05 -3.82
CA TRP A 314 20.98 -4.71 -5.11
C TRP A 314 21.39 -6.17 -4.92
N VAL A 315 21.09 -7.04 -5.89
CA VAL A 315 21.42 -8.47 -5.83
C VAL A 315 22.51 -8.79 -6.84
N ASP A 316 23.64 -9.34 -6.37
CA ASP A 316 24.76 -9.72 -7.23
C ASP A 316 24.53 -11.03 -8.01
N GLN A 317 25.45 -11.38 -8.92
CA GLN A 317 25.31 -12.56 -9.78
C GLN A 317 25.26 -13.91 -9.03
N ASN A 318 25.62 -13.94 -7.75
CA ASN A 318 25.56 -15.14 -6.89
C ASN A 318 24.29 -15.16 -6.03
N GLY A 319 23.40 -14.17 -6.16
CA GLY A 319 22.19 -14.03 -5.34
C GLY A 319 22.40 -13.31 -4.00
N ALA A 320 23.58 -12.75 -3.73
CA ALA A 320 23.83 -12.04 -2.47
C ALA A 320 23.28 -10.61 -2.52
N THR A 321 22.56 -10.21 -1.46
CA THR A 321 22.01 -8.85 -1.28
C THR A 321 23.05 -7.90 -0.69
N HIS A 322 23.24 -6.75 -1.34
CA HIS A 322 24.11 -5.68 -0.89
C HIS A 322 23.29 -4.40 -0.71
N ALA A 323 23.31 -3.81 0.49
CA ALA A 323 22.66 -2.52 0.72
C ALA A 323 23.22 -1.44 -0.22
N ILE A 324 22.37 -0.58 -0.78
CA ILE A 324 22.85 0.47 -1.69
C ILE A 324 23.73 1.48 -0.95
N ASN A 325 24.82 1.89 -1.58
CA ASN A 325 25.78 2.82 -0.98
C ASN A 325 26.31 3.82 -2.01
N HIS A 326 26.11 5.12 -1.77
CA HIS A 326 26.58 6.18 -2.67
C HIS A 326 28.11 6.27 -2.76
N ASP A 327 28.85 5.81 -1.74
CA ASP A 327 30.31 5.74 -1.78
C ASP A 327 30.81 4.72 -2.83
N ASP A 328 30.01 3.72 -3.19
CA ASP A 328 30.36 2.71 -4.21
C ASP A 328 30.49 3.32 -5.61
N ALA A 329 29.94 4.52 -5.82
CA ALA A 329 30.21 5.31 -7.01
C ALA A 329 31.69 5.68 -7.15
N ASN A 330 32.51 5.60 -6.10
CA ASN A 330 33.96 5.84 -6.16
C ASN A 330 34.79 4.60 -5.75
N ALA A 331 34.15 3.45 -5.52
CA ALA A 331 34.83 2.21 -5.15
C ALA A 331 35.56 1.57 -6.36
N PRO A 332 36.61 0.75 -6.16
CA PRO A 332 37.29 0.05 -7.25
C PRO A 332 36.32 -0.79 -8.08
N GLY A 333 36.28 -0.55 -9.39
CA GLY A 333 35.35 -1.22 -10.30
C GLY A 333 34.06 -0.44 -10.62
N HIS A 334 33.91 0.78 -10.09
CA HIS A 334 32.82 1.71 -10.46
C HIS A 334 32.75 1.97 -11.97
N LEU A 335 31.56 2.35 -12.44
CA LEU A 335 31.30 2.77 -13.81
C LEU A 335 31.61 4.26 -13.99
N VAL A 336 31.87 4.69 -15.23
CA VAL A 336 32.03 6.12 -15.60
C VAL A 336 31.24 6.41 -16.86
N LYS A 337 30.46 7.51 -16.85
CA LYS A 337 29.77 8.06 -18.02
C LYS A 337 29.90 9.58 -18.01
N ASP A 338 30.41 10.14 -19.10
CA ASP A 338 30.50 11.60 -19.32
C ASP A 338 31.18 12.39 -18.17
N GLY A 339 32.15 11.74 -17.51
CA GLY A 339 32.90 12.31 -16.37
C GLY A 339 32.23 12.15 -15.00
N VAL A 340 31.06 11.50 -14.93
CA VAL A 340 30.36 11.15 -13.70
C VAL A 340 30.58 9.67 -13.38
N ASN A 341 30.83 9.36 -12.11
CA ASN A 341 31.00 8.00 -11.63
C ASN A 341 29.68 7.42 -11.11
N TYR A 342 29.49 6.10 -11.23
CA TYR A 342 28.30 5.37 -10.80
C TYR A 342 28.70 4.04 -10.17
N ALA A 343 27.95 3.58 -9.16
CA ALA A 343 28.17 2.25 -8.59
C ALA A 343 27.95 1.17 -9.65
N ASN A 344 28.79 0.13 -9.64
CA ASN A 344 28.67 -0.97 -10.59
C ASN A 344 27.85 -2.12 -9.99
N MET A 345 26.53 -2.04 -10.13
CA MET A 345 25.57 -3.03 -9.64
C MET A 345 25.15 -4.02 -10.73
N SER A 346 25.92 -4.12 -11.82
CA SER A 346 25.57 -4.85 -13.04
C SER A 346 26.55 -5.98 -13.35
N TYR A 347 26.03 -7.07 -13.89
CA TYR A 347 26.79 -8.21 -14.41
C TYR A 347 26.24 -8.62 -15.78
N THR A 348 27.01 -9.36 -16.57
CA THR A 348 26.51 -9.87 -17.84
C THR A 348 25.50 -10.99 -17.63
N LEU A 349 24.57 -11.17 -18.57
CA LEU A 349 23.59 -12.26 -18.55
C LEU A 349 24.28 -13.64 -18.50
N GLY A 350 25.45 -13.76 -19.13
CA GLY A 350 26.28 -14.97 -19.05
C GLY A 350 26.90 -15.26 -17.67
N GLN A 351 26.85 -14.31 -16.72
CA GLN A 351 27.24 -14.52 -15.32
C GLN A 351 26.03 -14.86 -14.42
N ALA A 352 24.80 -14.63 -14.89
CA ALA A 352 23.56 -14.83 -14.13
C ALA A 352 23.01 -16.28 -14.21
N GLY A 353 23.84 -17.26 -14.59
CA GLY A 353 23.38 -18.60 -14.97
C GLY A 353 22.86 -19.49 -13.83
N ASP A 354 23.18 -19.14 -12.58
CA ASP A 354 22.70 -19.82 -11.36
C ASP A 354 22.03 -18.82 -10.40
N LEU A 355 21.45 -17.73 -10.93
CA LEU A 355 20.95 -16.61 -10.11
C LEU A 355 19.77 -17.04 -9.23
N ARG A 356 19.88 -16.78 -7.93
CA ARG A 356 18.78 -16.94 -6.96
C ARG A 356 18.42 -15.59 -6.35
N MET A 357 17.13 -15.35 -6.18
CA MET A 357 16.62 -14.18 -5.48
C MET A 357 16.55 -14.46 -3.97
N PRO A 358 16.78 -13.42 -3.14
CA PRO A 358 16.68 -13.54 -1.68
C PRO A 358 15.24 -13.83 -1.23
N PRO A 359 15.04 -14.28 0.03
CA PRO A 359 13.71 -14.55 0.59
C PRO A 359 12.85 -13.29 0.79
N ASP A 360 13.43 -12.09 0.79
CA ASP A 360 12.70 -10.83 0.77
C ASP A 360 13.33 -9.90 -0.28
N LEU A 361 12.53 -9.54 -1.29
CA LEU A 361 12.83 -8.42 -2.19
C LEU A 361 11.51 -7.84 -2.71
N GLN A 362 11.12 -6.70 -2.13
CA GLN A 362 9.87 -5.99 -2.41
C GLN A 362 10.13 -4.76 -3.28
N GLY A 363 9.12 -4.38 -4.10
CA GLY A 363 9.25 -3.28 -5.06
C GLY A 363 10.42 -3.44 -6.04
N ALA A 364 10.72 -4.69 -6.40
CA ALA A 364 11.95 -5.08 -7.07
C ALA A 364 11.87 -4.91 -8.60
N ARG A 365 13.04 -4.66 -9.20
CA ARG A 365 13.22 -4.58 -10.66
C ARG A 365 14.44 -5.37 -11.10
N ILE A 366 14.24 -6.20 -12.12
CA ILE A 366 15.29 -6.87 -12.88
C ILE A 366 15.39 -6.15 -14.22
N TYR A 367 16.37 -5.25 -14.33
CA TYR A 367 16.70 -4.56 -15.58
C TYR A 367 17.53 -5.47 -16.48
N VAL A 368 17.26 -5.41 -17.79
CA VAL A 368 18.13 -5.95 -18.84
C VAL A 368 18.53 -4.83 -19.80
N SER A 369 19.83 -4.61 -20.01
CA SER A 369 20.36 -3.60 -20.93
C SER A 369 21.33 -4.17 -21.98
N VAL A 370 21.35 -3.54 -23.15
CA VAL A 370 22.13 -3.99 -24.32
C VAL A 370 23.43 -3.20 -24.47
N GLY A 371 24.53 -3.92 -24.67
CA GLY A 371 25.85 -3.42 -25.04
C GLY A 371 26.65 -2.78 -23.91
N GLN A 372 25.98 -2.25 -22.89
CA GLN A 372 26.58 -1.64 -21.70
C GLN A 372 25.66 -1.79 -20.48
N PRO A 373 26.20 -1.77 -19.24
CA PRO A 373 25.40 -1.71 -18.02
C PRO A 373 24.63 -0.38 -17.91
N LEU A 374 23.68 -0.32 -16.98
CA LEU A 374 22.96 0.91 -16.65
C LEU A 374 23.76 1.76 -15.66
N TYR A 375 23.82 3.05 -15.93
CA TYR A 375 24.39 4.07 -15.05
C TYR A 375 23.31 4.57 -14.09
N ILE A 376 23.21 3.90 -12.94
CA ILE A 376 22.23 4.20 -11.89
C ILE A 376 22.93 4.95 -10.75
N ALA A 377 22.42 6.14 -10.41
CA ALA A 377 22.91 6.92 -9.28
C ALA A 377 22.17 6.55 -7.99
N ILE A 378 22.89 6.48 -6.88
CA ILE A 378 22.37 6.26 -5.53
C ILE A 378 22.23 7.62 -4.82
N SER A 379 21.19 7.81 -4.01
CA SER A 379 21.00 9.06 -3.27
C SER A 379 22.10 9.25 -2.21
N PRO A 380 22.54 10.48 -1.89
CA PRO A 380 23.61 10.73 -0.92
C PRO A 380 23.31 10.29 0.53
N ASP A 381 22.07 9.90 0.82
CA ASP A 381 21.61 9.37 2.10
C ASP A 381 21.33 7.85 2.07
N ASN A 382 21.62 7.18 0.95
CA ASN A 382 21.36 5.75 0.68
C ASN A 382 19.87 5.33 0.79
N THR A 383 18.93 6.29 0.75
CA THR A 383 17.48 6.03 0.86
C THR A 383 16.78 5.73 -0.47
N GLY A 384 17.52 5.73 -1.59
CA GLY A 384 16.99 5.36 -2.90
C GLY A 384 18.00 5.50 -4.03
N TRP A 385 17.51 5.31 -5.26
CA TRP A 385 18.31 5.32 -6.49
C TRP A 385 17.52 5.98 -7.63
N THR A 386 18.23 6.42 -8.67
CA THR A 386 17.60 7.10 -9.82
C THR A 386 17.06 6.10 -10.83
N VAL A 387 15.73 6.04 -10.96
CA VAL A 387 15.06 5.32 -12.06
C VAL A 387 15.53 5.90 -13.41
N PRO A 388 15.95 5.05 -14.38
CA PRO A 388 16.27 5.53 -15.72
C PRO A 388 15.09 6.24 -16.39
N ASP A 389 15.26 7.54 -16.67
CA ASP A 389 14.31 8.35 -17.43
C ASP A 389 14.36 7.92 -18.92
N PRO A 390 13.24 7.46 -19.50
CA PRO A 390 13.22 7.01 -20.90
C PRO A 390 13.29 8.16 -21.92
N VAL A 391 12.87 9.38 -21.56
CA VAL A 391 12.69 10.50 -22.51
C VAL A 391 13.74 11.60 -22.35
N GLY A 392 14.34 11.75 -21.17
CA GLY A 392 15.34 12.78 -20.89
C GLY A 392 16.64 12.57 -21.66
N VAL A 393 16.89 13.42 -22.67
CA VAL A 393 18.10 13.36 -23.53
C VAL A 393 19.43 13.54 -22.78
N THR A 394 19.41 14.04 -21.55
CA THR A 394 20.58 14.17 -20.67
C THR A 394 20.73 13.01 -19.69
N ASN A 395 19.84 12.00 -19.72
CA ASN A 395 19.99 10.80 -18.90
C ASN A 395 21.20 9.98 -19.43
N PRO A 396 22.11 9.49 -18.56
CA PRO A 396 23.28 8.72 -19.00
C PRO A 396 22.91 7.42 -19.74
N ASN A 397 21.69 6.93 -19.56
CA ASN A 397 21.13 5.74 -20.20
C ASN A 397 20.25 6.06 -21.44
N PHE A 398 20.11 7.33 -21.84
CA PHE A 398 19.22 7.71 -22.95
C PHE A 398 19.51 6.93 -24.24
N GLY A 399 20.79 6.73 -24.57
CA GLY A 399 21.24 5.95 -25.72
C GLY A 399 21.34 4.44 -25.52
N THR A 400 20.97 3.91 -24.35
CA THR A 400 20.97 2.47 -24.05
C THR A 400 19.62 1.87 -24.39
N VAL A 401 19.59 0.74 -25.10
CA VAL A 401 18.37 -0.09 -25.19
C VAL A 401 18.29 -0.93 -23.92
N TYR A 402 17.22 -0.77 -23.15
CA TYR A 402 16.97 -1.51 -21.93
C TYR A 402 15.47 -1.69 -21.69
N ASP A 403 15.13 -2.66 -20.84
CA ASP A 403 13.77 -2.88 -20.33
C ASP A 403 13.85 -3.54 -18.95
N TRP A 404 12.70 -3.80 -18.29
CA TRP A 404 12.70 -4.46 -16.98
C TRP A 404 11.48 -5.33 -16.69
N PHE A 405 11.71 -6.31 -15.82
CA PHE A 405 10.69 -7.07 -15.13
C PHE A 405 10.54 -6.55 -13.70
N GLU A 406 9.31 -6.37 -13.23
CA GLU A 406 8.99 -5.92 -11.86
C GLU A 406 8.48 -7.11 -11.06
N PHE A 407 8.86 -7.19 -9.78
CA PHE A 407 8.27 -8.17 -8.86
C PHE A 407 8.28 -7.70 -7.40
N THR A 408 7.58 -8.45 -6.57
CA THR A 408 7.58 -8.30 -5.11
C THR A 408 7.41 -9.67 -4.48
N PHE A 409 8.22 -9.98 -3.47
CA PHE A 409 8.14 -11.24 -2.73
C PHE A 409 8.70 -11.08 -1.32
N GLN A 410 8.04 -11.68 -0.33
CA GLN A 410 8.55 -11.89 1.01
C GLN A 410 8.11 -13.28 1.48
N TYR A 411 9.07 -14.16 1.76
CA TYR A 411 8.83 -15.49 2.29
C TYR A 411 7.96 -15.43 3.55
N GLY A 412 6.88 -16.20 3.60
CA GLY A 412 5.94 -16.19 4.72
C GLY A 412 5.06 -14.95 4.87
N GLY A 413 5.31 -13.88 4.10
CA GLY A 413 4.60 -12.59 4.22
C GLY A 413 3.84 -12.17 2.97
N VAL A 414 4.55 -11.89 1.88
CA VAL A 414 4.01 -11.36 0.62
C VAL A 414 4.12 -12.43 -0.48
N PRO A 415 2.99 -12.96 -1.00
CA PRO A 415 3.00 -13.83 -2.17
C PRO A 415 3.70 -13.19 -3.37
N PHE A 416 4.43 -14.00 -4.15
CA PHE A 416 5.12 -13.48 -5.34
C PHE A 416 4.10 -12.85 -6.30
N GLY A 417 4.30 -11.57 -6.62
CA GLY A 417 3.63 -10.90 -7.73
C GLY A 417 4.68 -10.34 -8.68
N GLY A 418 4.52 -10.55 -9.99
CA GLY A 418 5.47 -10.02 -10.98
C GLY A 418 4.88 -9.78 -12.37
N ASN A 419 5.50 -8.85 -13.11
CA ASN A 419 5.03 -8.37 -14.40
C ASN A 419 6.16 -7.83 -15.32
N THR A 420 5.99 -7.98 -16.63
CA THR A 420 6.66 -7.13 -17.64
C THR A 420 5.87 -5.84 -17.81
N THR A 421 6.49 -4.68 -17.94
CA THR A 421 5.77 -3.40 -18.00
C THR A 421 6.01 -2.59 -19.27
N GLN A 422 5.02 -1.80 -19.69
CA GLN A 422 5.15 -0.77 -20.72
C GLN A 422 4.59 0.59 -20.24
N VAL A 423 4.36 0.73 -18.93
CA VAL A 423 3.75 1.93 -18.32
C VAL A 423 4.58 3.19 -18.59
N ASP A 424 5.90 3.06 -18.74
CA ASP A 424 6.83 4.17 -19.03
C ASP A 424 7.49 4.07 -20.42
N GLN A 425 7.88 2.86 -20.85
CA GLN A 425 8.44 2.63 -22.18
C GLN A 425 8.36 1.15 -22.58
N PHE A 426 8.51 0.90 -23.88
CA PHE A 426 8.96 -0.38 -24.43
C PHE A 426 10.36 -0.22 -25.03
N GLY A 427 11.32 -1.04 -24.58
CA GLY A 427 12.68 -1.09 -25.09
C GLY A 427 13.11 -2.47 -25.59
N LEU A 428 12.75 -3.55 -24.89
CA LEU A 428 13.01 -4.95 -25.26
C LEU A 428 11.74 -5.80 -25.09
N PRO A 429 11.47 -6.76 -26.00
CA PRO A 429 10.37 -7.70 -25.85
C PRO A 429 10.70 -8.75 -24.78
N LEU A 430 10.31 -8.46 -23.55
CA LEU A 430 10.38 -9.41 -22.45
C LEU A 430 9.08 -10.22 -22.35
N SER A 431 9.23 -11.51 -22.09
CA SER A 431 8.17 -12.39 -21.58
C SER A 431 8.70 -13.17 -20.38
N PHE A 432 7.81 -13.69 -19.53
CA PHE A 432 8.21 -14.49 -18.38
C PHE A 432 7.26 -15.66 -18.15
N THR A 433 7.79 -16.74 -17.57
CA THR A 433 7.01 -17.87 -17.03
C THR A 433 7.24 -17.96 -15.53
N LEU A 434 6.16 -18.15 -14.77
CA LEU A 434 6.17 -18.32 -13.31
C LEU A 434 5.57 -19.69 -12.96
N THR A 435 6.28 -20.47 -12.14
CA THR A 435 5.83 -21.79 -11.65
C THR A 435 5.79 -21.85 -10.13
N GLN A 436 4.81 -22.58 -9.58
CA GLN A 436 4.78 -23.01 -8.18
C GLN A 436 3.85 -24.21 -7.99
N GLY A 437 4.39 -25.36 -7.60
CA GLY A 437 3.68 -26.62 -7.43
C GLY A 437 2.95 -27.05 -8.71
N GLY A 438 1.63 -26.93 -8.72
CA GLY A 438 0.79 -27.22 -9.88
C GLY A 438 0.50 -26.02 -10.78
N PHE A 439 0.90 -24.81 -10.39
CA PHE A 439 0.67 -23.59 -11.16
C PHE A 439 1.81 -23.37 -12.17
N SER A 440 1.43 -22.98 -13.39
CA SER A 440 2.34 -22.43 -14.40
C SER A 440 1.59 -21.39 -15.23
N GLY A 441 2.19 -20.21 -15.42
CA GLY A 441 1.62 -19.15 -16.24
C GLY A 441 2.71 -18.37 -16.98
N THR A 442 2.41 -17.92 -18.21
CA THR A 442 3.33 -17.15 -19.05
C THR A 442 2.68 -15.86 -19.51
N ARG A 443 3.41 -14.74 -19.47
CA ARG A 443 2.93 -13.38 -19.82
C ARG A 443 4.01 -12.54 -20.51
N GLY A 444 3.62 -11.38 -21.04
CA GLY A 444 4.50 -10.42 -21.71
C GLY A 444 4.50 -10.55 -23.24
N THR A 445 5.56 -10.05 -23.87
CA THR A 445 5.65 -9.87 -25.33
C THR A 445 6.67 -10.83 -25.93
N ALA A 446 6.20 -11.89 -26.59
CA ALA A 446 7.04 -12.97 -27.15
C ALA A 446 7.35 -12.82 -28.67
N VAL A 447 7.15 -11.62 -29.23
CA VAL A 447 7.46 -11.31 -30.64
C VAL A 447 8.76 -10.51 -30.75
N SER A 448 9.45 -10.65 -31.88
CA SER A 448 10.72 -9.92 -32.11
C SER A 448 10.56 -8.40 -31.99
N ARG A 449 11.60 -7.72 -31.51
CA ARG A 449 11.63 -6.25 -31.36
C ARG A 449 11.23 -5.51 -32.64
N ASN A 450 11.69 -5.96 -33.81
CA ASN A 450 11.35 -5.36 -35.11
C ASN A 450 9.85 -5.49 -35.42
N GLN A 451 9.21 -6.60 -35.04
CA GLN A 451 7.76 -6.77 -35.18
C GLN A 451 6.99 -5.79 -34.29
N VAL A 452 7.45 -5.55 -33.05
CA VAL A 452 6.81 -4.56 -32.15
C VAL A 452 6.83 -3.16 -32.77
N PHE A 453 8.00 -2.66 -33.19
CA PHE A 453 8.09 -1.32 -33.82
C PHE A 453 7.30 -1.24 -35.13
N THR A 454 7.29 -2.30 -35.93
CA THR A 454 6.53 -2.34 -37.21
C THR A 454 5.03 -2.33 -36.96
N THR A 455 4.50 -3.16 -36.05
CA THR A 455 3.08 -3.14 -35.70
C THR A 455 2.68 -1.80 -35.09
N TYR A 456 3.48 -1.26 -34.16
CA TYR A 456 3.20 0.03 -33.54
C TYR A 456 3.08 1.16 -34.58
N GLN A 457 4.08 1.36 -35.43
CA GLN A 457 4.07 2.45 -36.43
C GLN A 457 2.94 2.32 -37.46
N ASN A 458 2.49 1.09 -37.76
CA ASN A 458 1.41 0.83 -38.70
C ASN A 458 0.00 0.93 -38.07
N SER A 459 -0.14 0.67 -36.77
CA SER A 459 -1.44 0.61 -36.08
C SER A 459 -1.85 1.92 -35.40
N VAL A 460 -0.90 2.73 -34.91
CA VAL A 460 -1.25 3.91 -34.09
C VAL A 460 -1.50 5.19 -34.90
N PRO A 461 -2.38 6.10 -34.41
CA PRO A 461 -2.56 7.45 -34.98
C PRO A 461 -1.28 8.28 -35.02
N ALA A 462 -1.24 9.31 -35.87
CA ALA A 462 -0.06 10.15 -36.10
C ALA A 462 0.47 10.84 -34.82
N GLU A 463 -0.39 11.13 -33.86
CA GLU A 463 -0.07 11.67 -32.55
C GLU A 463 0.81 10.71 -31.73
N PHE A 464 0.56 9.40 -31.82
CA PHE A 464 1.28 8.34 -31.11
C PHE A 464 2.56 7.90 -31.82
N GLN A 465 2.70 8.14 -33.14
CA GLN A 465 3.91 7.79 -33.89
C GLN A 465 5.16 8.52 -33.38
N GLN A 466 4.99 9.72 -32.83
CA GLN A 466 6.05 10.55 -32.24
C GLN A 466 6.64 9.98 -30.93
N LEU A 467 6.03 8.93 -30.36
CA LEU A 467 6.56 8.24 -29.18
C LEU A 467 7.72 7.29 -29.49
N VAL A 468 7.99 7.00 -30.77
CA VAL A 468 9.18 6.24 -31.19
C VAL A 468 10.43 7.11 -31.05
N ILE A 469 11.27 6.81 -30.06
CA ILE A 469 12.53 7.49 -29.83
C ILE A 469 13.65 6.75 -30.57
N ASN A 470 14.41 7.49 -31.38
CA ASN A 470 15.53 6.98 -32.17
C ASN A 470 16.86 7.56 -31.67
N ASP A 471 17.96 6.88 -31.99
CA ASP A 471 19.31 7.42 -31.81
C ASP A 471 19.65 8.50 -32.87
N GLY A 472 20.86 9.07 -32.79
CA GLY A 472 21.33 10.08 -33.74
C GLY A 472 21.58 9.56 -35.17
N GLN A 473 21.45 8.25 -35.38
CA GLN A 473 21.60 7.54 -36.65
C GLN A 473 20.24 7.10 -37.22
N GLY A 474 19.15 7.27 -36.48
CA GLY A 474 17.80 6.89 -36.87
C GLY A 474 17.39 5.47 -36.49
N ASN A 475 18.17 4.75 -35.66
CA ASN A 475 17.79 3.43 -35.17
C ASN A 475 16.84 3.57 -33.96
N PRO A 476 15.77 2.76 -33.87
CA PRO A 476 14.84 2.83 -32.74
C PRO A 476 15.49 2.37 -31.42
N LEU A 477 15.48 3.25 -30.41
CA LEU A 477 15.94 3.00 -29.05
C LEU A 477 14.82 2.44 -28.15
N ARG A 478 13.63 3.04 -28.22
CA ARG A 478 12.45 2.68 -27.43
C ARG A 478 11.17 3.29 -28.02
N ILE A 479 10.02 2.86 -27.52
CA ILE A 479 8.74 3.56 -27.66
C ILE A 479 8.41 4.09 -26.26
N ALA A 480 8.41 5.41 -26.06
CA ALA A 480 7.99 5.99 -24.79
C ALA A 480 6.47 5.83 -24.62
N SER A 481 5.97 5.76 -23.39
CA SER A 481 4.53 5.71 -23.17
C SER A 481 3.91 7.12 -23.22
N PRO A 482 2.59 7.21 -23.44
CA PRO A 482 1.82 8.45 -23.26
C PRO A 482 1.81 8.98 -21.81
N ARG A 483 2.27 8.20 -20.81
CA ARG A 483 2.50 8.67 -19.44
C ARG A 483 3.78 9.50 -19.37
N SER A 484 4.86 9.00 -19.97
CA SER A 484 6.18 9.65 -19.90
C SER A 484 6.32 10.90 -20.78
N VAL A 485 5.62 11.00 -21.92
CA VAL A 485 5.62 12.21 -22.75
C VAL A 485 4.39 12.33 -23.65
N GLN A 486 3.88 13.55 -23.83
CA GLN A 486 2.72 13.85 -24.70
C GLN A 486 3.08 14.92 -25.75
N PRO A 487 3.81 14.58 -26.83
CA PRO A 487 4.25 15.56 -27.82
C PRO A 487 3.11 16.07 -28.71
N GLY A 488 3.10 17.37 -29.00
CA GLY A 488 2.21 17.99 -29.98
C GLY A 488 0.72 17.74 -29.68
N GLY A 489 0.02 17.11 -30.62
CA GLY A 489 -1.41 16.79 -30.48
C GLY A 489 -1.71 15.76 -29.38
N LEU A 490 -0.74 14.96 -28.93
CA LEU A 490 -0.98 13.94 -27.91
C LEU A 490 -1.34 14.56 -26.54
N ALA A 491 -0.91 15.80 -26.27
CA ALA A 491 -1.19 16.51 -25.02
C ALA A 491 -2.68 16.81 -24.76
N HIS A 492 -3.52 16.76 -25.80
CA HIS A 492 -4.96 17.05 -25.77
C HIS A 492 -5.80 15.91 -26.37
N TYR A 493 -5.21 14.74 -26.57
CA TYR A 493 -5.82 13.66 -27.35
C TYR A 493 -7.09 13.09 -26.72
N LEU A 494 -7.16 12.99 -25.40
CA LEU A 494 -8.30 12.45 -24.66
C LEU A 494 -9.25 13.53 -24.11
N ASP A 495 -9.05 14.80 -24.47
CA ASP A 495 -9.93 15.89 -24.00
C ASP A 495 -11.38 15.69 -24.48
N GLU A 496 -11.58 15.13 -25.69
CA GLU A 496 -12.90 14.81 -26.28
C GLU A 496 -13.68 13.71 -25.50
N PRO A 497 -13.17 12.48 -25.27
CA PRO A 497 -13.87 11.48 -24.46
C PRO A 497 -14.08 11.91 -22.99
N VAL A 498 -13.21 12.78 -22.43
CA VAL A 498 -13.42 13.38 -21.11
C VAL A 498 -14.53 14.45 -21.14
N ASP A 499 -14.62 15.25 -22.20
CA ASP A 499 -15.73 16.17 -22.46
C ASP A 499 -17.07 15.44 -22.60
N ASP A 500 -17.10 14.30 -23.29
CA ASP A 500 -18.30 13.47 -23.46
C ASP A 500 -18.79 12.88 -22.13
N PHE A 501 -17.89 12.31 -21.32
CA PHE A 501 -18.24 11.83 -19.97
C PHE A 501 -18.87 12.95 -19.12
N TRP A 502 -18.23 14.13 -19.10
CA TRP A 502 -18.73 15.28 -18.35
C TRP A 502 -20.06 15.79 -18.88
N THR A 503 -20.29 15.74 -20.19
CA THR A 503 -21.53 16.18 -20.83
C THR A 503 -22.67 15.22 -20.51
N LYS A 504 -22.45 13.92 -20.67
CA LYS A 504 -23.43 12.87 -20.36
C LYS A 504 -23.86 12.94 -18.89
N TYR A 505 -22.90 12.84 -17.96
CA TYR A 505 -23.19 12.78 -16.53
C TYR A 505 -23.49 14.14 -15.89
N LYS A 506 -23.66 15.20 -16.68
CA LYS A 506 -24.32 16.45 -16.26
C LYS A 506 -25.84 16.39 -16.45
N ALA A 507 -26.32 15.59 -17.40
CA ALA A 507 -27.74 15.37 -17.66
C ALA A 507 -28.26 14.08 -16.98
N GLU A 508 -27.42 13.05 -16.90
CA GLU A 508 -27.76 11.72 -16.40
C GLU A 508 -27.09 11.41 -15.05
N THR A 509 -27.67 10.49 -14.28
CA THR A 509 -27.02 9.95 -13.09
C THR A 509 -26.06 8.84 -13.50
N PHE A 510 -24.77 8.99 -13.19
CA PHE A 510 -23.79 7.92 -13.27
C PHE A 510 -24.15 6.80 -12.29
N THR A 511 -24.10 5.55 -12.75
CA THR A 511 -24.21 4.38 -11.87
C THR A 511 -23.18 3.33 -12.28
N PHE A 512 -22.41 2.85 -11.31
CA PHE A 512 -21.49 1.72 -11.46
C PHE A 512 -21.67 0.75 -10.28
N THR A 513 -21.40 -0.54 -10.51
CA THR A 513 -21.41 -1.57 -9.47
C THR A 513 -20.24 -2.51 -9.71
N SER A 514 -19.26 -2.46 -8.81
CA SER A 514 -18.18 -3.43 -8.78
C SER A 514 -18.73 -4.77 -8.27
N PRO A 515 -18.50 -5.91 -8.95
CA PRO A 515 -19.06 -7.20 -8.56
C PRO A 515 -18.77 -7.58 -7.11
N GLY A 516 -19.78 -7.48 -6.24
CA GLY A 516 -19.71 -7.86 -4.82
C GLY A 516 -19.03 -6.86 -3.87
N THR A 517 -18.36 -5.82 -4.37
CA THR A 517 -17.49 -4.96 -3.55
C THR A 517 -18.13 -3.64 -3.13
N TYR A 518 -18.58 -2.83 -4.10
CA TYR A 518 -19.14 -1.49 -3.87
C TYR A 518 -20.02 -1.03 -5.04
N THR A 519 -20.91 -0.07 -4.78
CA THR A 519 -21.65 0.67 -5.81
C THR A 519 -21.23 2.13 -5.81
N VAL A 520 -21.35 2.79 -6.97
CA VAL A 520 -21.10 4.23 -7.11
C VAL A 520 -22.26 4.87 -7.83
N THR A 521 -22.75 5.99 -7.27
CA THR A 521 -23.74 6.84 -7.93
C THR A 521 -23.25 8.29 -7.95
N GLY A 522 -23.42 9.02 -9.05
CA GLY A 522 -22.87 10.38 -9.15
C GLY A 522 -23.47 11.23 -10.27
N GLN A 523 -23.13 12.52 -10.26
CA GLN A 523 -23.52 13.49 -11.29
C GLN A 523 -22.55 14.68 -11.31
N VAL A 524 -22.31 15.28 -12.47
CA VAL A 524 -21.55 16.52 -12.63
C VAL A 524 -22.35 17.69 -12.06
N ASN A 525 -21.77 18.35 -11.05
CA ASN A 525 -22.42 19.41 -10.28
C ASN A 525 -22.33 20.79 -10.98
N ALA A 526 -22.91 21.81 -10.35
CA ALA A 526 -22.92 23.19 -10.86
C ALA A 526 -21.52 23.84 -10.97
N ASN A 527 -20.51 23.31 -10.25
CA ASN A 527 -19.12 23.75 -10.32
C ASN A 527 -18.31 22.99 -11.39
N ASN A 528 -18.96 22.17 -12.23
CA ASN A 528 -18.34 21.31 -13.24
C ASN A 528 -17.44 20.18 -12.67
N GLN A 529 -17.71 19.74 -11.44
CA GLN A 529 -17.02 18.62 -10.79
C GLN A 529 -17.92 17.40 -10.78
N PHE A 530 -17.38 16.20 -11.01
CA PHE A 530 -18.13 14.96 -10.84
C PHE A 530 -18.30 14.65 -9.35
N ALA A 531 -19.51 14.82 -8.82
CA ALA A 531 -19.83 14.53 -7.42
C ALA A 531 -20.44 13.13 -7.31
N TYR A 532 -19.86 12.28 -6.47
CA TYR A 532 -20.24 10.86 -6.40
C TYR A 532 -20.25 10.32 -4.97
N THR A 533 -21.08 9.30 -4.75
CA THR A 533 -21.19 8.53 -3.52
C THR A 533 -20.68 7.11 -3.79
N VAL A 534 -19.69 6.66 -3.03
CA VAL A 534 -19.26 5.25 -2.99
C VAL A 534 -19.95 4.58 -1.81
N THR A 535 -20.61 3.46 -2.06
CA THR A 535 -21.28 2.64 -1.04
C THR A 535 -20.68 1.24 -1.04
N ALA A 536 -19.93 0.91 0.00
CA ALA A 536 -19.41 -0.44 0.18
C ALA A 536 -20.55 -1.45 0.37
N LEU A 537 -20.42 -2.63 -0.23
CA LEU A 537 -21.39 -3.73 -0.11
C LEU A 537 -21.03 -4.71 1.02
N ASN A 538 -19.82 -4.59 1.59
CA ASN A 538 -19.35 -5.40 2.70
C ASN A 538 -19.28 -4.56 4.01
N PRO A 539 -19.50 -5.14 5.22
CA PRO A 539 -19.55 -4.36 6.46
C PRO A 539 -18.22 -3.77 6.96
N ALA A 540 -17.09 -4.18 6.39
CA ALA A 540 -15.76 -3.66 6.73
C ALA A 540 -15.31 -2.52 5.79
N GLY A 541 -16.03 -2.32 4.68
CA GLY A 541 -15.68 -1.38 3.63
C GLY A 541 -16.06 0.07 3.92
N VAL A 542 -15.35 0.98 3.26
CA VAL A 542 -15.49 2.42 3.44
C VAL A 542 -16.50 2.99 2.44
N SER A 543 -17.54 3.64 2.97
CA SER A 543 -18.50 4.40 2.17
C SER A 543 -18.30 5.90 2.37
N GLY A 544 -18.48 6.70 1.32
CA GLY A 544 -18.20 8.13 1.37
C GLY A 544 -18.80 8.94 0.23
N ASN A 545 -18.81 10.26 0.41
CA ASN A 545 -19.22 11.24 -0.60
C ASN A 545 -17.99 12.04 -1.03
N TYR A 546 -17.79 12.18 -2.34
CA TYR A 546 -16.57 12.70 -2.93
C TYR A 546 -16.89 13.65 -4.09
N VAL A 547 -15.89 14.42 -4.50
CA VAL A 547 -15.90 15.22 -5.72
C VAL A 547 -14.60 14.98 -6.48
N MET A 548 -14.69 14.93 -7.81
CA MET A 548 -13.58 14.77 -8.73
C MET A 548 -13.58 15.97 -9.70
N ASP A 549 -12.45 16.66 -9.79
CA ASP A 549 -12.23 17.67 -10.81
C ASP A 549 -12.02 17.00 -12.18
N LYS A 550 -12.34 17.73 -13.26
CA LYS A 550 -12.23 17.20 -14.61
C LYS A 550 -10.76 16.88 -14.95
N PRO A 551 -10.41 15.63 -15.31
CA PRO A 551 -9.04 15.25 -15.60
C PRO A 551 -8.59 15.88 -16.93
N THR A 552 -7.28 16.09 -17.05
CA THR A 552 -6.61 16.39 -18.32
C THR A 552 -6.17 15.10 -19.02
N THR A 553 -5.92 15.16 -20.33
CA THR A 553 -5.34 14.02 -21.08
C THR A 553 -4.09 13.43 -20.41
N ALA A 554 -3.19 14.27 -19.88
CA ALA A 554 -1.99 13.80 -19.18
C ALA A 554 -2.31 13.02 -17.89
N GLN A 555 -3.30 13.46 -17.11
CA GLN A 555 -3.71 12.78 -15.88
C GLN A 555 -4.37 11.42 -16.15
N VAL A 556 -5.11 11.29 -17.27
CA VAL A 556 -5.64 10.00 -17.73
C VAL A 556 -4.52 9.05 -18.16
N PHE A 557 -3.50 9.52 -18.88
CA PHE A 557 -2.38 8.64 -19.23
C PHE A 557 -1.52 8.26 -18.01
N ALA A 558 -1.49 9.10 -16.98
CA ALA A 558 -0.69 8.91 -15.77
C ALA A 558 -1.41 8.24 -14.60
N GLY A 559 -2.75 8.07 -14.66
CA GLY A 559 -3.55 7.55 -13.55
C GLY A 559 -3.46 8.39 -12.27
N ASP A 560 -3.15 9.68 -12.38
CA ASP A 560 -2.79 10.53 -11.24
C ASP A 560 -3.83 11.63 -10.93
N GLY A 561 -3.49 12.54 -10.01
CA GLY A 561 -4.32 13.69 -9.65
C GLY A 561 -5.75 13.29 -9.23
N PRO A 562 -6.79 13.61 -10.03
CA PRO A 562 -8.18 13.28 -9.72
C PRO A 562 -8.49 11.77 -9.68
N PHE A 563 -7.58 10.90 -10.14
CA PHE A 563 -7.70 9.45 -10.05
C PHE A 563 -7.12 8.84 -8.75
N VAL A 564 -6.51 9.64 -7.88
CA VAL A 564 -5.95 9.16 -6.61
C VAL A 564 -7.04 9.16 -5.52
N GLY A 565 -7.21 8.02 -4.84
CA GLY A 565 -8.12 7.85 -3.71
C GLY A 565 -7.59 6.81 -2.72
N THR A 566 -8.44 6.34 -1.80
CA THR A 566 -8.14 5.24 -0.88
C THR A 566 -9.30 4.27 -0.75
N HIS A 567 -9.05 3.01 -0.38
CA HIS A 567 -10.10 2.01 -0.16
C HIS A 567 -11.04 1.86 -1.37
N GLU A 568 -12.34 1.67 -1.17
CA GLU A 568 -13.33 1.57 -2.25
C GLU A 568 -13.38 2.81 -3.17
N GLN A 569 -12.95 3.99 -2.70
CA GLN A 569 -12.82 5.17 -3.56
C GLN A 569 -11.65 5.03 -4.53
N GLY A 570 -10.47 4.61 -4.04
CA GLY A 570 -9.30 4.33 -4.87
C GLY A 570 -9.59 3.24 -5.91
N ALA A 571 -10.21 2.15 -5.47
CA ALA A 571 -10.63 1.06 -6.35
C ALA A 571 -11.66 1.50 -7.42
N PHE A 572 -12.50 2.50 -7.16
CA PHE A 572 -13.39 3.09 -8.17
C PHE A 572 -12.64 3.98 -9.15
N LEU A 573 -11.72 4.82 -8.66
CA LEU A 573 -10.98 5.75 -9.50
C LEU A 573 -10.02 5.03 -10.46
N ALA A 574 -9.39 3.94 -10.03
CA ALA A 574 -8.63 3.04 -10.90
C ALA A 574 -9.50 2.45 -12.03
N GLN A 575 -10.73 2.02 -11.72
CA GLN A 575 -11.68 1.52 -12.72
C GLN A 575 -12.10 2.61 -13.73
N LEU A 576 -12.30 3.84 -13.26
CA LEU A 576 -12.65 4.98 -14.10
C LEU A 576 -11.49 5.41 -15.01
N ASP A 577 -10.26 5.44 -14.50
CA ASP A 577 -9.06 5.71 -15.30
C ASP A 577 -8.85 4.65 -16.39
N ALA A 578 -8.90 3.37 -16.02
CA ALA A 578 -8.81 2.27 -16.97
C ALA A 578 -9.90 2.34 -18.03
N ALA A 579 -11.11 2.76 -17.67
CA ALA A 579 -12.20 2.97 -18.61
C ALA A 579 -11.95 4.16 -19.55
N PHE A 580 -11.29 5.24 -19.12
CA PHE A 580 -10.87 6.32 -20.02
C PHE A 580 -9.76 5.86 -20.98
N ASN A 581 -8.71 5.21 -20.46
CA ASN A 581 -7.64 4.63 -21.26
C ASN A 581 -8.18 3.64 -22.33
N ARG A 582 -9.22 2.87 -22.00
CA ARG A 582 -9.86 1.89 -22.89
C ARG A 582 -11.01 2.45 -23.75
N GLY A 583 -11.33 3.75 -23.66
CA GLY A 583 -12.39 4.38 -24.45
C GLY A 583 -13.83 4.00 -24.06
N VAL A 584 -14.05 3.47 -22.84
CA VAL A 584 -15.36 3.00 -22.37
C VAL A 584 -15.89 3.74 -21.13
N ALA A 585 -15.24 4.82 -20.68
CA ALA A 585 -15.65 5.60 -19.50
C ALA A 585 -17.13 6.05 -19.52
N ALA A 586 -17.64 6.41 -20.71
CA ALA A 586 -19.05 6.81 -20.88
C ALA A 586 -20.06 5.64 -20.78
N SER A 587 -19.61 4.38 -20.74
CA SER A 587 -20.43 3.16 -20.75
C SER A 587 -20.04 2.18 -19.61
N PRO A 588 -20.44 2.44 -18.35
CA PRO A 588 -20.05 1.66 -17.17
C PRO A 588 -20.40 0.17 -17.22
N ASP A 589 -21.43 -0.20 -17.97
CA ASP A 589 -21.83 -1.58 -18.25
C ASP A 589 -20.80 -2.34 -19.11
N GLN A 590 -19.96 -1.63 -19.86
CA GLN A 590 -18.91 -2.19 -20.70
C GLN A 590 -17.53 -2.24 -20.00
N TRP A 591 -17.37 -1.71 -18.78
CA TRP A 591 -16.07 -1.67 -18.10
C TRP A 591 -15.50 -3.07 -17.80
N GLY A 592 -16.36 -4.09 -17.64
CA GLY A 592 -15.95 -5.50 -17.52
C GLY A 592 -15.81 -6.25 -18.85
N ASN A 593 -16.23 -5.65 -19.98
CA ASN A 593 -16.30 -6.33 -21.28
C ASN A 593 -15.06 -6.03 -22.14
N VAL A 594 -14.10 -6.96 -22.15
CA VAL A 594 -12.85 -6.84 -22.94
C VAL A 594 -13.11 -6.61 -24.43
N ALA A 595 -14.17 -7.19 -24.99
CA ALA A 595 -14.52 -7.04 -26.41
C ALA A 595 -15.09 -5.65 -26.78
N ALA A 596 -15.37 -4.80 -25.80
CA ALA A 596 -15.81 -3.41 -26.00
C ALA A 596 -14.68 -2.38 -25.85
N TYR A 597 -13.49 -2.79 -25.41
CA TYR A 597 -12.36 -1.87 -25.25
C TYR A 597 -11.81 -1.42 -26.61
N TYR A 598 -11.30 -0.20 -26.64
CA TYR A 598 -10.73 0.45 -27.82
C TYR A 598 -11.72 0.55 -29.02
N PRO A 599 -12.95 1.06 -28.81
CA PRO A 599 -13.97 1.09 -29.86
C PRO A 599 -13.69 2.16 -30.91
N ALA A 600 -14.03 1.88 -32.17
CA ALA A 600 -13.61 2.66 -33.34
C ALA A 600 -14.23 4.06 -33.48
N ASP A 601 -15.21 4.41 -32.63
CA ASP A 601 -15.98 5.66 -32.67
C ASP A 601 -15.58 6.68 -31.58
N THR A 602 -14.58 6.38 -30.75
CA THR A 602 -14.02 7.32 -29.78
C THR A 602 -12.50 7.25 -29.70
N LYS A 603 -11.89 8.19 -28.97
CA LYS A 603 -10.44 8.20 -28.71
C LYS A 603 -10.10 7.43 -27.44
N TYR A 604 -8.97 6.73 -27.50
CA TYR A 604 -8.49 5.85 -26.44
C TYR A 604 -6.95 5.77 -26.47
N ASN A 605 -6.35 5.12 -25.47
CA ASN A 605 -4.91 4.88 -25.40
C ASN A 605 -4.47 3.85 -26.46
N SER A 606 -4.15 4.36 -27.66
CA SER A 606 -3.74 3.53 -28.81
C SER A 606 -2.38 2.85 -28.60
N TYR A 607 -1.54 3.38 -27.70
CA TYR A 607 -0.30 2.72 -27.28
C TYR A 607 -0.61 1.41 -26.54
N ALA A 608 -1.46 1.48 -25.50
CA ALA A 608 -1.87 0.30 -24.75
C ALA A 608 -2.58 -0.73 -25.63
N GLN A 609 -3.47 -0.29 -26.52
CA GLN A 609 -4.18 -1.15 -27.49
C GLN A 609 -3.22 -2.01 -28.33
N VAL A 610 -2.12 -1.43 -28.83
CA VAL A 610 -1.09 -2.18 -29.58
C VAL A 610 -0.34 -3.15 -28.67
N PHE A 611 -0.02 -2.77 -27.44
CA PHE A 611 0.66 -3.69 -26.52
C PHE A 611 -0.22 -4.86 -26.10
N HIS A 612 -1.54 -4.71 -25.98
CA HIS A 612 -2.44 -5.87 -25.84
C HIS A 612 -2.45 -6.74 -27.10
N GLN A 613 -2.45 -6.17 -28.31
CA GLN A 613 -2.38 -6.94 -29.57
C GLN A 613 -1.09 -7.81 -29.65
N LEU A 614 0.00 -7.34 -29.04
CA LEU A 614 1.32 -8.00 -29.05
C LEU A 614 1.59 -8.88 -27.82
N GLY A 615 0.77 -8.77 -26.77
CA GLY A 615 0.91 -9.51 -25.52
C GLY A 615 0.32 -10.92 -25.58
N LEU A 616 0.96 -11.86 -24.90
CA LEU A 616 0.43 -13.22 -24.70
C LEU A 616 -0.93 -13.16 -24.00
N ASP A 617 -1.90 -13.95 -24.47
CA ASP A 617 -3.31 -13.92 -24.04
C ASP A 617 -4.00 -12.55 -24.14
N GLY A 618 -3.46 -11.62 -24.92
CA GLY A 618 -3.91 -10.22 -24.98
C GLY A 618 -3.49 -9.37 -23.77
N LYS A 619 -2.54 -9.86 -22.96
CA LYS A 619 -2.15 -9.27 -21.67
C LYS A 619 -0.81 -8.53 -21.74
N ASN A 620 -0.84 -7.25 -21.38
CA ASN A 620 0.35 -6.40 -21.25
C ASN A 620 0.01 -5.21 -20.35
N TYR A 621 1.02 -4.50 -19.83
CA TYR A 621 0.83 -3.44 -18.84
C TYR A 621 1.05 -2.07 -19.50
N GLY A 622 0.06 -1.61 -20.26
CA GLY A 622 0.19 -0.43 -21.13
C GLY A 622 -0.03 0.93 -20.46
N PHE A 623 -0.63 0.95 -19.27
CA PHE A 623 -0.91 2.16 -18.46
C PHE A 623 -1.08 1.76 -16.96
N PRO A 624 -1.04 2.70 -16.00
CA PRO A 624 -0.91 2.38 -14.57
C PRO A 624 -1.97 1.48 -13.94
N TYR A 625 -3.21 1.48 -14.45
CA TYR A 625 -4.33 0.67 -13.93
C TYR A 625 -4.80 -0.42 -14.92
N ASP A 626 -3.89 -0.95 -15.75
CA ASP A 626 -4.23 -2.00 -16.73
C ASP A 626 -4.54 -3.36 -16.08
N ASP A 627 -4.17 -3.54 -14.82
CA ASP A 627 -4.55 -4.68 -13.97
C ASP A 627 -6.06 -4.73 -13.71
N VAL A 628 -6.78 -3.61 -13.84
CA VAL A 628 -8.25 -3.56 -13.81
C VAL A 628 -8.84 -4.54 -14.82
N ASN A 629 -9.77 -5.38 -14.35
CA ASN A 629 -10.34 -6.50 -15.13
C ASN A 629 -9.29 -7.52 -15.60
N SER A 630 -8.15 -7.62 -14.92
CA SER A 630 -7.06 -8.57 -15.17
C SER A 630 -6.52 -8.51 -16.61
N GLN A 631 -6.23 -7.31 -17.14
CA GLN A 631 -5.65 -7.16 -18.49
C GLN A 631 -4.14 -6.92 -18.52
N SER A 632 -3.53 -6.55 -17.39
CA SER A 632 -2.07 -6.46 -17.26
C SER A 632 -1.39 -7.82 -17.41
N SER A 633 -0.08 -7.78 -17.63
CA SER A 633 0.84 -8.93 -17.67
C SER A 633 1.09 -9.58 -16.30
N VAL A 634 0.47 -9.10 -15.21
CA VAL A 634 0.80 -9.55 -13.85
C VAL A 634 0.39 -11.02 -13.62
N LEU A 635 1.26 -11.76 -12.94
CA LEU A 635 0.93 -13.04 -12.31
C LEU A 635 1.19 -12.92 -10.82
N ILE A 636 0.27 -13.44 -10.01
CA ILE A 636 0.32 -13.40 -8.55
C ILE A 636 0.09 -14.82 -8.02
N LEU A 637 0.98 -15.32 -7.17
CA LEU A 637 0.82 -16.60 -6.49
C LEU A 637 -0.18 -16.49 -5.34
N ASN A 638 -0.84 -17.60 -4.99
CA ASN A 638 -1.89 -17.60 -3.96
C ASN A 638 -1.35 -17.80 -2.52
N ASN A 639 -0.04 -17.88 -2.35
CA ASN A 639 0.63 -18.08 -1.07
C ASN A 639 2.07 -17.52 -1.09
N SER A 640 2.69 -17.38 0.08
CA SER A 640 4.01 -16.78 0.30
C SER A 640 5.17 -17.78 0.43
N LEU A 641 5.05 -18.97 -0.17
CA LEU A 641 6.20 -19.83 -0.45
C LEU A 641 6.97 -19.30 -1.67
N PRO A 642 8.28 -19.63 -1.83
CA PRO A 642 9.02 -19.25 -3.04
C PRO A 642 8.37 -19.80 -4.31
N PRO A 643 8.49 -19.11 -5.46
CA PRO A 643 8.34 -19.73 -6.77
C PRO A 643 9.25 -20.95 -6.92
N ASP A 644 8.81 -21.95 -7.69
CA ASP A 644 9.71 -23.05 -8.09
C ASP A 644 10.71 -22.52 -9.12
N ASP A 645 10.23 -21.81 -10.16
CA ASP A 645 11.03 -21.09 -11.14
C ASP A 645 10.38 -19.76 -11.57
N VAL A 646 11.24 -18.78 -11.89
CA VAL A 646 10.87 -17.60 -12.67
C VAL A 646 11.78 -17.53 -13.90
N ILE A 647 11.24 -17.79 -15.09
CA ILE A 647 12.01 -17.84 -16.34
C ILE A 647 11.74 -16.57 -17.15
N ILE A 648 12.70 -15.66 -17.24
CA ILE A 648 12.61 -14.42 -18.04
C ILE A 648 13.20 -14.68 -19.43
N THR A 649 12.42 -14.42 -20.48
CA THR A 649 12.85 -14.58 -21.88
C THR A 649 13.04 -13.21 -22.53
N ILE A 650 14.19 -13.00 -23.15
CA ILE A 650 14.50 -11.84 -24.01
C ILE A 650 14.31 -12.27 -25.47
N ASN A 651 13.33 -11.68 -26.17
CA ASN A 651 12.85 -12.12 -27.50
C ASN A 651 13.35 -11.28 -28.70
#